data_AF-A0A553RMW9-F1
#
_entry.id   AF-A0A553RMW9-F1
#
_cell.length_a   1.000
_cell.length_b   1.000
_cell.length_c   1.000
_cell.angle_alpha   90.00
_cell.angle_beta   90.00
_cell.angle_gamma   90.00
#
_symmetry.space_group_name_H-M   'P 1'
#
loop_
_entity.id
_entity.type
_entity.pdbx_description
1 polymer ?
#
loop_
_entity_poly.entity_id
_entity_poly.type
_entity_poly.pdbx_seq_one_letter_code
_entity_poly.pdbx_strand_id
1 'polypeptide(L)'
;MCTMHVAPTVSKYPFSIVKGQLDLEAPDFSKFKKQYCLCWAGVLKPLERLQKILQEFAVPLAQVCGERLAAGVQSGELDWRGAWGRIAHVEKLLSLLENRDEVWDLMCQPGQRYKGSGGHQAAAVLIQSCWRRYSARTAYLVQLRSKKAVEKIARSLVKHIKWCRLQKRMEASRVRQLENFRNKAESLAAHWKRISSTKRTIIHMPSLGYSLHQRLSLRGFDVLQNTQMGRLCEIRDENVEIIYVSPVKLGEDVIQYYTRLLGLQTAIELGDASEAESHPTKRFTILIPEALEEFSCRNMCLASLLKYSPRTLRRIKNLIKGKQAYMVSGVTHIDDLAVAEELDVPLLGTEPALSQLYSTKSGGRRILSNAGVNLPPGKLDVYTLQQLHEGLAELMANHMEVHRWLFKIDSEVYGQGTAYFDVCHLKCHQWAQMEFSRIGTEQWRASKSQKSVMIKFLEEIPHLLKSYSQTVNTSCYPTWASFLKHFLQEGGVIEAFPPSDHVKYVSVDILLEPDGDVGLLSCADQLRGSSGVEARVCSVPQSSICPDMLLSICTRVAQACQQRYIMGHISLGLLSFMDPNSLEKQVWVVDLELGYSTQLAMTQLMLMMTRGKLDCCTASLDVPSPAKDIKHSIRRKNRAETRRFAVMSFQLLHTNLSLVYYSTFFLMCKAQGIGYDVKAKQGTVFALHDSRQRRTLSMLTISENLQGALLTFAHNLSVIHQEISAPNMQGTTNFKELIKDIEEVLGTIVQKQTTSQERREENTIDIVS
;
A
#
# COMPACT_ATOMS: atom_id res chain seq x y z
N MET A 1 60.85 52.95 15.39
CA MET A 1 60.75 54.42 15.38
C MET A 1 61.90 54.95 16.20
N CYS A 2 62.76 55.77 15.59
CA CYS A 2 63.74 56.59 16.31
C CYS A 2 63.01 57.52 17.29
N THR A 3 63.79 58.16 18.18
CA THR A 3 63.41 59.20 19.15
C THR A 3 63.03 58.64 20.53
N MET A 4 63.63 59.01 21.66
CA MET A 4 64.72 59.91 21.98
C MET A 4 65.49 59.30 23.16
N HIS A 5 66.81 59.42 23.20
CA HIS A 5 67.51 59.40 24.49
C HIS A 5 67.01 60.60 25.28
N VAL A 6 65.99 60.39 26.10
CA VAL A 6 65.66 61.32 27.18
C VAL A 6 66.78 61.13 28.19
N ALA A 7 67.62 62.15 28.35
CA ALA A 7 68.59 62.22 29.44
C ALA A 7 67.86 61.84 30.75
N PRO A 8 68.47 61.09 31.67
CA PRO A 8 67.78 60.69 32.90
C PRO A 8 67.26 61.96 33.55
N THR A 9 65.94 62.12 33.61
CA THR A 9 65.32 63.10 34.49
C THR A 9 65.79 62.71 35.87
N VAL A 10 66.84 63.39 36.36
CA VAL A 10 67.41 63.14 37.69
C VAL A 10 66.25 63.34 38.64
N SER A 11 65.72 62.23 39.15
CA SER A 11 64.58 62.29 40.04
C SER A 11 65.01 63.04 41.28
N LYS A 12 64.13 63.89 41.79
CA LYS A 12 64.43 64.58 43.04
C LYS A 12 64.15 63.60 44.18
N TYR A 13 65.19 63.29 44.95
CA TYR A 13 65.15 62.46 46.16
C TYR A 13 64.80 60.97 45.94
N PRO A 14 65.51 60.21 45.08
CA PRO A 14 65.34 58.76 44.95
C PRO A 14 65.87 58.04 46.19
N PHE A 15 65.27 56.90 46.53
CA PHE A 15 65.82 55.98 47.54
C PHE A 15 65.54 54.53 47.16
N SER A 16 66.39 53.62 47.63
CA SER A 16 66.32 52.19 47.27
C SER A 16 65.71 51.35 48.39
N ILE A 17 64.90 50.37 48.02
CA ILE A 17 64.42 49.27 48.87
C ILE A 17 65.20 48.02 48.45
N VAL A 18 65.98 47.46 49.36
CA VAL A 18 66.84 46.29 49.10
C VAL A 18 66.22 45.08 49.79
N LYS A 19 66.01 43.98 49.05
CA LYS A 19 65.35 42.76 49.53
C LYS A 19 64.00 43.01 50.21
N GLY A 20 63.25 44.02 49.73
CA GLY A 20 61.96 44.41 50.28
C GLY A 20 62.01 45.09 51.66
N GLN A 21 63.20 45.45 52.16
CA GLN A 21 63.38 46.24 53.38
C GLN A 21 63.98 47.61 53.06
N LEU A 22 63.52 48.61 53.80
CA LEU A 22 63.93 49.99 53.64
C LEU A 22 64.89 50.35 54.78
N ASP A 23 66.09 50.83 54.44
CA ASP A 23 67.06 51.29 55.43
C ASP A 23 66.73 52.72 55.88
N LEU A 24 66.35 52.85 57.16
CA LEU A 24 65.93 54.12 57.74
C LEU A 24 67.09 55.11 57.93
N GLU A 25 68.32 54.61 58.02
CA GLU A 25 69.54 55.40 58.24
C GLU A 25 70.22 55.80 56.92
N ALA A 26 69.71 55.33 55.78
CA ALA A 26 70.26 55.67 54.47
C ALA A 26 70.22 57.20 54.23
N PRO A 27 71.32 57.80 53.72
CA PRO A 27 71.42 59.25 53.55
C PRO A 27 70.37 59.78 52.56
N ASP A 28 70.01 59.01 51.55
CA ASP A 28 69.04 59.40 50.53
C ASP A 28 67.59 59.34 51.04
N PHE A 29 67.27 58.34 51.86
CA PHE A 29 65.97 58.25 52.53
C PHE A 29 65.81 59.33 53.61
N SER A 30 66.87 59.62 54.36
CA SER A 30 66.89 60.71 55.34
C SER A 30 66.67 62.09 54.69
N LYS A 31 67.24 62.32 53.49
CA LYS A 31 66.98 63.53 52.69
C LYS A 31 65.53 63.61 52.23
N PHE A 32 64.96 62.50 51.74
CA PHE A 32 63.54 62.42 51.36
C PHE A 32 62.61 62.72 52.54
N LYS A 33 62.87 62.11 53.71
CA LYS A 33 62.08 62.30 54.94
C LYS A 33 62.12 63.73 55.46
N LYS A 34 63.26 64.42 55.39
CA LYS A 34 63.39 65.83 55.78
C LYS A 34 62.62 66.77 54.84
N GLN A 35 62.66 66.51 53.52
CA GLN A 35 61.99 67.36 52.53
C GLN A 35 60.46 67.26 52.59
N TYR A 36 59.93 66.06 52.82
CA TYR A 36 58.48 65.78 52.78
C TYR A 36 57.88 65.57 54.18
N CYS A 37 58.45 66.23 55.21
CA CYS A 37 58.03 66.05 56.61
C CYS A 37 56.57 66.43 56.87
N LEU A 38 56.03 67.42 56.15
CA LEU A 38 54.65 67.90 56.29
C LEU A 38 53.60 66.89 55.77
N CYS A 39 53.94 66.02 54.82
CA CYS A 39 53.04 64.98 54.27
C CYS A 39 53.42 63.55 54.70
N TRP A 40 54.32 63.41 55.68
CA TRP A 40 54.89 62.12 56.10
C TRP A 40 53.83 61.09 56.54
N ALA A 41 52.78 61.53 57.24
CA ALA A 41 51.69 60.67 57.69
C ALA A 41 50.96 59.95 56.54
N GLY A 42 50.88 60.57 55.36
CA GLY A 42 50.27 59.97 54.16
C GLY A 42 51.19 59.00 53.43
N VAL A 43 52.51 59.17 53.53
CA VAL A 43 53.52 58.37 52.83
C VAL A 43 53.73 56.98 53.46
N LEU A 44 53.50 56.83 54.77
CA LEU A 44 53.76 55.58 55.51
C LEU A 44 52.97 54.39 54.96
N LYS A 45 51.66 54.52 54.74
CA LYS A 45 50.79 53.40 54.30
C LYS A 45 51.14 52.87 52.90
N PRO A 46 51.32 53.70 51.85
CA PRO A 46 51.79 53.23 50.55
C PRO A 46 53.16 52.57 50.61
N LEU A 47 54.07 53.12 51.41
CA LEU A 47 55.43 52.61 51.58
C LEU A 47 55.46 51.23 52.26
N GLU A 48 54.66 51.03 53.31
CA GLU A 48 54.49 49.72 53.97
C GLU A 48 53.90 48.67 53.02
N ARG A 49 52.91 49.05 52.20
CA ARG A 49 52.29 48.16 51.21
C ARG A 49 53.27 47.80 50.08
N LEU A 50 54.05 48.77 49.61
CA LEU A 50 55.08 48.55 48.60
C LEU A 50 56.16 47.60 49.15
N GLN A 51 56.66 47.83 50.36
CA GLN A 51 57.59 46.91 51.03
C GLN A 51 57.01 45.50 51.15
N LYS A 52 55.74 45.37 51.56
CA LYS A 52 55.07 44.07 51.67
C LYS A 52 55.00 43.34 50.33
N ILE A 53 54.63 44.01 49.25
CA ILE A 53 54.59 43.40 47.90
C ILE A 53 55.98 42.97 47.46
N LEU A 54 56.98 43.84 47.61
CA LEU A 54 58.37 43.55 47.24
C LEU A 54 58.92 42.35 48.05
N GLN A 55 58.55 42.22 49.33
CA GLN A 55 58.87 41.06 50.17
C GLN A 55 58.13 39.80 49.71
N GLU A 56 56.83 39.88 49.42
CA GLU A 56 56.00 38.75 48.98
C GLU A 56 56.48 38.13 47.66
N PHE A 57 57.11 38.93 46.79
CA PHE A 57 57.67 38.50 45.50
C PHE A 57 59.20 38.38 45.49
N ALA A 58 59.86 38.48 46.65
CA ALA A 58 61.33 38.40 46.78
C ALA A 58 62.09 39.30 45.79
N VAL A 59 61.68 40.56 45.67
CA VAL A 59 62.33 41.52 44.77
C VAL A 59 63.68 41.95 45.38
N PRO A 60 64.81 41.76 44.68
CA PRO A 60 66.14 42.00 45.25
C PRO A 60 66.46 43.48 45.41
N LEU A 61 66.03 44.32 44.46
CA LEU A 61 66.26 45.77 44.47
C LEU A 61 65.07 46.48 43.80
N ALA A 62 64.54 47.50 44.46
CA ALA A 62 63.54 48.40 43.89
C ALA A 62 63.94 49.85 44.18
N GLN A 63 64.03 50.66 43.13
CA GLN A 63 64.34 52.09 43.23
C GLN A 63 63.05 52.90 43.23
N VAL A 64 62.79 53.64 44.31
CA VAL A 64 61.55 54.41 44.48
C VAL A 64 61.81 55.87 44.09
N CYS A 65 60.95 56.41 43.24
CA CYS A 65 60.97 57.83 42.88
C CYS A 65 60.24 58.64 43.97
N GLY A 66 60.98 59.36 44.82
CA GLY A 66 60.42 60.14 45.93
C GLY A 66 59.40 61.20 45.49
N GLU A 67 59.64 61.84 44.34
CA GLU A 67 58.73 62.83 43.75
C GLU A 67 57.38 62.24 43.33
N ARG A 68 57.37 61.07 42.66
CA ARG A 68 56.12 60.37 42.28
C ARG A 68 55.36 59.88 43.51
N LEU A 69 56.08 59.43 44.54
CA LEU A 69 55.48 59.01 45.81
C LEU A 69 54.81 60.18 46.53
N ALA A 70 55.47 61.34 46.60
CA ALA A 70 54.90 62.54 47.21
C ALA A 70 53.71 63.09 46.41
N ALA A 71 53.84 63.14 45.07
CA ALA A 71 52.77 63.60 44.18
C ALA A 71 51.53 62.70 44.26
N GLY A 72 51.69 61.37 44.29
CA GLY A 72 50.58 60.42 44.41
C GLY A 72 49.86 60.45 45.77
N VAL A 73 50.57 60.86 46.84
CA VAL A 73 49.96 61.09 48.16
C VAL A 73 49.18 62.41 48.16
N GLN A 74 49.71 63.46 47.53
CA GLN A 74 49.08 64.78 47.45
C GLN A 74 47.87 64.80 46.50
N SER A 75 47.89 64.03 45.42
CA SER A 75 46.77 63.89 44.47
C SER A 75 45.62 63.02 45.00
N GLY A 76 45.81 62.34 46.15
CA GLY A 76 44.84 61.38 46.69
C GLY A 76 44.74 60.07 45.90
N GLU A 77 45.56 59.87 44.86
CA GLU A 77 45.58 58.65 44.03
C GLU A 77 46.05 57.41 44.80
N LEU A 78 46.76 57.63 45.92
CA LEU A 78 47.22 56.61 46.86
C LEU A 78 46.30 56.48 48.09
N ASP A 79 45.10 57.06 48.09
CA ASP A 79 44.09 56.88 49.15
C ASP A 79 43.16 55.69 48.82
N TRP A 80 43.33 54.59 49.56
CA TRP A 80 42.88 53.25 49.14
C TRP A 80 41.58 52.76 49.79
N ARG A 81 40.61 53.65 50.02
CA ARG A 81 39.29 53.25 50.55
C ARG A 81 38.30 52.78 49.48
N GLY A 82 38.65 52.91 48.19
CA GLY A 82 37.84 52.45 47.06
C GLY A 82 38.14 51.02 46.61
N ALA A 83 37.11 50.24 46.35
CA ALA A 83 37.15 48.84 45.92
C ALA A 83 37.62 48.65 44.47
N TRP A 84 38.89 48.93 44.18
CA TRP A 84 39.54 48.51 42.94
C TRP A 84 40.23 47.15 43.14
N GLY A 85 40.28 46.31 42.11
CA GLY A 85 40.80 44.95 42.22
C GLY A 85 42.27 44.89 42.66
N ARG A 86 42.67 43.80 43.33
CA ARG A 86 44.03 43.57 43.88
C ARG A 86 45.16 43.86 42.87
N ILE A 87 44.90 43.64 41.58
CA ILE A 87 45.85 43.83 40.46
C ILE A 87 46.06 45.32 40.16
N ALA A 88 44.99 46.12 40.07
CA ALA A 88 45.07 47.56 39.82
C ALA A 88 45.81 48.31 40.94
N HIS A 89 45.74 47.81 42.18
CA HIS A 89 46.53 48.35 43.30
C HIS A 89 48.02 48.03 43.19
N VAL A 90 48.38 46.85 42.67
CA VAL A 90 49.79 46.46 42.48
C VAL A 90 50.41 47.29 41.36
N GLU A 91 49.73 47.49 40.23
CA GLU A 91 50.21 48.32 39.14
C GLU A 91 50.49 49.78 39.57
N LYS A 92 49.59 50.38 40.35
CA LYS A 92 49.75 51.73 40.89
C LYS A 92 50.86 51.86 41.94
N LEU A 93 51.17 50.80 42.68
CA LEU A 93 52.30 50.80 43.61
C LEU A 93 53.63 50.63 42.86
N LEU A 94 53.64 49.89 41.75
CA LEU A 94 54.82 49.69 40.92
C LEU A 94 55.13 50.91 40.02
N SER A 95 54.15 51.75 39.67
CA SER A 95 54.41 53.02 38.96
C SER A 95 55.24 54.02 39.77
N LEU A 96 55.38 53.80 41.08
CA LEU A 96 56.24 54.58 41.97
C LEU A 96 57.73 54.23 41.82
N LEU A 97 58.05 53.13 41.14
CA LEU A 97 59.41 52.65 40.94
C LEU A 97 60.03 53.26 39.67
N GLU A 98 61.34 53.50 39.74
CA GLU A 98 62.16 53.88 38.59
C GLU A 98 62.48 52.64 37.73
N ASN A 99 62.79 51.51 38.36
CA ASN A 99 63.02 50.22 37.72
C ASN A 99 61.73 49.36 37.63
N ARG A 100 60.59 49.99 37.30
CA ARG A 100 59.27 49.33 37.24
C ARG A 100 59.26 48.09 36.36
N ASP A 101 59.78 48.21 35.13
CA ASP A 101 59.65 47.15 34.12
C ASP A 101 60.44 45.90 34.54
N GLU A 102 61.64 46.08 35.10
CA GLU A 102 62.45 44.98 35.66
C GLU A 102 61.75 44.28 36.84
N VAL A 103 61.14 45.05 37.74
CA VAL A 103 60.42 44.50 38.90
C VAL A 103 59.15 43.78 38.47
N TRP A 104 58.42 44.31 37.48
CA TRP A 104 57.21 43.69 36.94
C TRP A 104 57.52 42.38 36.23
N ASP A 105 58.53 42.36 35.35
CA ASP A 105 58.97 41.17 34.64
C ASP A 105 59.36 40.06 35.62
N LEU A 106 60.07 40.42 36.69
CA LEU A 106 60.39 39.48 37.78
C LEU A 106 59.12 38.95 38.46
N MET A 107 58.18 39.82 38.84
CA MET A 107 56.94 39.43 39.51
C MET A 107 56.06 38.50 38.66
N CYS A 108 56.08 38.67 37.34
CA CYS A 108 55.32 37.85 36.39
C CYS A 108 55.95 36.46 36.15
N GLN A 109 57.19 36.21 36.58
CA GLN A 109 57.81 34.90 36.41
C GLN A 109 57.07 33.81 37.21
N PRO A 110 56.73 32.67 36.58
CA PRO A 110 56.10 31.56 37.27
C PRO A 110 56.92 31.12 38.49
N GLY A 111 56.26 31.08 39.64
CA GLY A 111 56.88 30.67 40.90
C GLY A 111 57.59 31.77 41.68
N GLN A 112 57.74 32.98 41.14
CA GLN A 112 58.41 34.09 41.85
C GLN A 112 57.68 34.46 43.16
N ARG A 113 56.34 34.46 43.14
CA ARG A 113 55.52 34.69 44.35
C ARG A 113 55.80 33.70 45.49
N TYR A 114 56.32 32.52 45.19
CA TYR A 114 56.58 31.49 46.21
C TYR A 114 57.99 31.59 46.82
N LYS A 115 58.86 32.43 46.26
CA LYS A 115 60.21 32.69 46.81
C LYS A 115 60.20 33.77 47.91
N GLY A 116 59.17 34.61 47.96
CA GLY A 116 59.06 35.71 48.92
C GLY A 116 58.40 35.33 50.24
N SER A 117 58.15 36.34 51.07
CA SER A 117 57.52 36.17 52.38
C SER A 117 56.14 35.51 52.27
N GLY A 118 55.91 34.49 53.10
CA GLY A 118 54.70 33.67 53.04
C GLY A 118 54.56 32.80 51.78
N GLY A 119 55.62 32.62 50.99
CA GLY A 119 55.61 31.88 49.73
C GLY A 119 55.15 30.42 49.86
N HIS A 120 55.58 29.71 50.90
CA HIS A 120 55.11 28.34 51.19
C HIS A 120 53.59 28.28 51.45
N GLN A 121 53.04 29.25 52.18
CA GLN A 121 51.59 29.31 52.43
C GLN A 121 50.82 29.64 51.15
N ALA A 122 51.31 30.59 50.34
CA ALA A 122 50.70 30.92 49.06
C ALA A 122 50.72 29.74 48.07
N ALA A 123 51.82 28.98 48.02
CA ALA A 123 51.93 27.76 47.24
C ALA A 123 50.96 26.69 47.74
N ALA A 124 50.92 26.45 49.06
CA ALA A 124 50.00 25.49 49.68
C ALA A 124 48.54 25.84 49.38
N VAL A 125 48.15 27.12 49.51
CA VAL A 125 46.80 27.60 49.18
C VAL A 125 46.49 27.37 47.70
N LEU A 126 47.41 27.69 46.78
CA LEU A 126 47.16 27.45 45.36
C LEU A 126 47.00 25.96 45.07
N ILE A 127 47.94 25.12 45.52
CA ILE A 127 47.89 23.66 45.31
C ILE A 127 46.60 23.08 45.87
N GLN A 128 46.24 23.43 47.11
CA GLN A 128 45.00 22.99 47.75
C GLN A 128 43.76 23.47 46.98
N SER A 129 43.74 24.72 46.52
CA SER A 129 42.61 25.26 45.75
C SER A 129 42.46 24.58 44.39
N CYS A 130 43.57 24.31 43.69
CA CYS A 130 43.59 23.58 42.42
C CYS A 130 43.11 22.15 42.62
N TRP A 131 43.58 21.45 43.66
CA TRP A 131 43.16 20.09 43.96
C TRP A 131 41.68 20.00 44.36
N ARG A 132 41.22 20.91 45.24
CA ARG A 132 39.80 21.00 45.62
C ARG A 132 38.92 21.25 44.40
N ARG A 133 39.33 22.15 43.50
CA ARG A 133 38.62 22.42 42.24
C ARG A 133 38.60 21.20 41.32
N TYR A 134 39.73 20.50 41.17
CA TYR A 134 39.81 19.29 40.35
C TYR A 134 38.88 18.20 40.88
N SER A 135 38.93 17.94 42.19
CA SER A 135 38.06 16.96 42.86
C SER A 135 36.58 17.32 42.70
N ALA A 136 36.18 18.56 43.01
CA ALA A 136 34.81 19.03 42.86
C ALA A 136 34.32 18.97 41.41
N ARG A 137 35.15 19.37 40.43
CA ARG A 137 34.82 19.29 39.01
C ARG A 137 34.63 17.85 38.56
N THR A 138 35.49 16.94 39.01
CA THR A 138 35.42 15.52 38.66
C THR A 138 34.12 14.91 39.20
N ALA A 139 33.80 15.16 40.47
CA ALA A 139 32.55 14.74 41.09
C ALA A 139 31.32 15.31 40.35
N TYR A 140 31.34 16.60 40.01
CA TYR A 140 30.28 17.24 39.24
C TYR A 140 30.09 16.60 37.85
N LEU A 141 31.19 16.30 37.13
CA LEU A 141 31.10 15.67 35.82
C LEU A 141 30.52 14.25 35.89
N VAL A 142 30.86 13.48 36.93
CA VAL A 142 30.23 12.18 37.20
C VAL A 142 28.74 12.33 37.46
N GLN A 143 28.33 13.26 38.33
CA GLN A 143 26.92 13.53 38.61
C GLN A 143 26.16 13.99 37.35
N LEU A 144 26.76 14.84 36.52
CA LEU A 144 26.18 15.31 35.27
C LEU A 144 25.97 14.17 34.26
N ARG A 145 26.93 13.24 34.16
CA ARG A 145 26.79 12.02 33.33
C ARG A 145 25.63 11.17 33.83
N SER A 146 25.54 10.93 35.14
CA SER A 146 24.44 10.18 35.74
C SER A 146 23.08 10.85 35.49
N LYS A 147 22.99 12.18 35.66
CA LYS A 147 21.76 12.94 35.38
C LYS A 147 21.32 12.81 33.91
N LYS A 148 22.24 12.97 32.96
CA LYS A 148 21.96 12.79 31.53
C LYS A 148 21.51 11.36 31.21
N ALA A 149 22.10 10.35 31.85
CA ALA A 149 21.69 8.96 31.69
C ALA A 149 20.27 8.74 32.22
N VAL A 150 19.95 9.22 33.42
CA VAL A 150 18.61 9.16 34.02
C VAL A 150 17.58 9.82 33.12
N GLU A 151 17.84 11.01 32.57
CA GLU A 151 16.92 11.69 31.65
C GLU A 151 16.66 10.90 30.36
N LYS A 152 17.66 10.21 29.81
CA LYS A 152 17.49 9.34 28.64
C LYS A 152 16.67 8.11 28.99
N ILE A 153 16.99 7.45 30.10
CA ILE A 153 16.27 6.26 30.59
C ILE A 153 14.82 6.62 30.88
N ALA A 154 14.56 7.71 31.62
CA ALA A 154 13.21 8.17 31.94
C ALA A 154 12.38 8.47 30.68
N ARG A 155 12.96 9.18 29.69
CA ARG A 155 12.27 9.44 28.41
C ARG A 155 11.96 8.15 27.65
N SER A 156 12.88 7.19 27.63
CA SER A 156 12.66 5.89 27.01
C SER A 156 11.54 5.12 27.71
N LEU A 157 11.58 5.06 29.04
CA LEU A 157 10.58 4.37 29.85
C LEU A 157 9.18 4.99 29.68
N VAL A 158 9.07 6.33 29.68
CA VAL A 158 7.80 7.02 29.45
C VAL A 158 7.27 6.74 28.05
N LYS A 159 8.12 6.75 27.01
CA LYS A 159 7.72 6.38 25.65
C LYS A 159 7.22 4.93 25.59
N HIS A 160 7.93 4.01 26.21
CA HIS A 160 7.55 2.60 26.27
C HIS A 160 6.21 2.42 26.99
N ILE A 161 6.00 3.04 28.16
CA ILE A 161 4.72 3.00 28.89
C ILE A 161 3.58 3.58 28.04
N LYS A 162 3.80 4.73 27.37
CA LYS A 162 2.79 5.33 26.49
C LYS A 162 2.46 4.42 25.31
N TRP A 163 3.47 3.77 24.72
CA TRP A 163 3.29 2.81 23.63
C TRP A 163 2.52 1.57 24.09
N CYS A 164 2.87 0.96 25.23
CA CYS A 164 2.12 -0.16 25.80
C CYS A 164 0.67 0.21 26.10
N ARG A 165 0.41 1.40 26.67
CA ARG A 165 -0.96 1.90 26.90
C ARG A 165 -1.72 2.16 25.60
N LEU A 166 -1.03 2.62 24.55
CA LEU A 166 -1.63 2.82 23.23
C LEU A 166 -2.01 1.47 22.61
N GLN A 167 -1.12 0.49 22.63
CA GLN A 167 -1.39 -0.86 22.13
C GLN A 167 -2.59 -1.49 22.82
N LYS A 168 -2.63 -1.48 24.16
CA LYS A 168 -3.79 -1.99 24.92
C LYS A 168 -5.10 -1.30 24.54
N ARG A 169 -5.08 0.03 24.33
CA ARG A 169 -6.26 0.78 23.86
C ARG A 169 -6.67 0.42 22.44
N MET A 170 -5.70 0.22 21.53
CA MET A 170 -5.96 -0.21 20.16
C MET A 170 -6.53 -1.62 20.10
N GLU A 171 -6.00 -2.54 20.90
CA GLU A 171 -6.53 -3.91 21.04
C GLU A 171 -7.97 -3.89 21.56
N ALA A 172 -8.24 -3.16 22.65
CA ALA A 172 -9.59 -3.01 23.17
C ALA A 172 -10.57 -2.37 22.15
N SER A 173 -10.10 -1.39 21.37
CA SER A 173 -10.90 -0.78 20.31
C SER A 173 -11.21 -1.77 19.19
N ARG A 174 -10.26 -2.63 18.80
CA ARG A 174 -10.46 -3.64 17.76
C ARG A 174 -11.43 -4.73 18.20
N VAL A 175 -11.35 -5.17 19.45
CA VAL A 175 -12.30 -6.13 20.02
C VAL A 175 -13.71 -5.55 20.00
N ARG A 176 -13.88 -4.31 20.46
CA ARG A 176 -15.16 -3.60 20.42
C ARG A 176 -15.71 -3.45 19.00
N GLN A 177 -14.85 -3.09 18.04
CA GLN A 177 -15.23 -2.97 16.63
C GLN A 177 -15.75 -4.29 16.06
N LEU A 178 -15.10 -5.39 16.42
CA LEU A 178 -15.50 -6.72 15.99
C LEU A 178 -16.83 -7.15 16.62
N GLU A 179 -17.02 -6.92 17.92
CA GLU A 179 -18.30 -7.18 18.62
C GLU A 179 -19.43 -6.35 18.00
N ASN A 180 -19.20 -5.06 17.79
CA ASN A 180 -20.16 -4.16 17.15
C ASN A 180 -20.49 -4.62 15.72
N PHE A 181 -19.49 -5.07 14.96
CA PHE A 181 -19.72 -5.65 13.63
C PHE A 181 -20.63 -6.89 13.69
N ARG A 182 -20.35 -7.85 14.59
CA ARG A 182 -21.18 -9.06 14.74
C ARG A 182 -22.62 -8.73 15.12
N ASN A 183 -22.81 -7.90 16.15
CA ASN A 183 -24.14 -7.46 16.59
C ASN A 183 -24.93 -6.78 15.45
N LYS A 184 -24.25 -5.94 14.64
CA LYS A 184 -24.88 -5.28 13.50
C LYS A 184 -25.14 -6.22 12.34
N ALA A 185 -24.29 -7.22 12.11
CA ALA A 185 -24.51 -8.24 11.09
C ALA A 185 -25.74 -9.10 11.42
N GLU A 186 -25.92 -9.48 12.69
CA GLU A 186 -27.14 -10.18 13.15
C GLU A 186 -28.40 -9.31 12.98
N SER A 187 -28.32 -8.02 13.34
CA SER A 187 -29.42 -7.08 13.12
C SER A 187 -29.72 -6.88 11.63
N LEU A 188 -28.69 -6.83 10.78
CA LEU A 188 -28.84 -6.73 9.33
C LEU A 188 -29.55 -7.98 8.78
N ALA A 189 -29.15 -9.17 9.21
CA ALA A 189 -29.78 -10.45 8.86
C ALA A 189 -31.26 -10.49 9.24
N ALA A 190 -31.59 -10.15 10.49
CA ALA A 190 -32.97 -10.18 10.98
C ALA A 190 -33.92 -9.25 10.22
N HIS A 191 -33.40 -8.15 9.65
CA HIS A 191 -34.20 -7.13 8.97
C HIS A 191 -33.96 -7.09 7.44
N TRP A 192 -33.20 -8.02 6.87
CA TRP A 192 -32.72 -7.95 5.49
C TRP A 192 -33.85 -7.82 4.48
N LYS A 193 -34.88 -8.67 4.55
CA LYS A 193 -36.06 -8.64 3.65
C LYS A 193 -36.80 -7.31 3.66
N ARG A 194 -36.82 -6.62 4.81
CA ARG A 194 -37.41 -5.28 4.93
C ARG A 194 -36.48 -4.22 4.32
N ILE A 195 -35.18 -4.32 4.57
CA ILE A 195 -34.20 -3.37 4.05
C ILE A 195 -34.13 -3.46 2.52
N SER A 196 -34.06 -4.67 1.96
CA SER A 196 -33.95 -4.91 0.52
C SER A 196 -35.18 -4.44 -0.28
N SER A 197 -36.36 -4.40 0.34
CA SER A 197 -37.61 -3.95 -0.30
C SER A 197 -37.93 -2.46 -0.11
N THR A 198 -37.22 -1.76 0.77
CA THR A 198 -37.48 -0.35 1.10
C THR A 198 -36.36 0.58 0.61
N LYS A 199 -36.61 1.89 0.68
CA LYS A 199 -35.62 2.90 0.30
C LYS A 199 -34.39 2.83 1.22
N ARG A 200 -33.21 2.64 0.62
CA ARG A 200 -31.95 2.43 1.33
C ARG A 200 -30.78 3.13 0.65
N THR A 201 -29.78 3.50 1.45
CA THR A 201 -28.53 4.09 0.97
C THR A 201 -27.41 3.06 1.05
N ILE A 202 -26.79 2.76 -0.10
CA ILE A 202 -25.65 1.84 -0.18
C ILE A 202 -24.38 2.67 -0.22
N ILE A 203 -23.50 2.46 0.77
CA ILE A 203 -22.17 3.06 0.81
C ILE A 203 -21.20 2.09 0.13
N HIS A 204 -20.94 2.33 -1.14
CA HIS A 204 -19.95 1.57 -1.92
C HIS A 204 -18.56 2.07 -1.58
N MET A 205 -17.77 1.19 -0.97
CA MET A 205 -16.38 1.43 -0.64
C MET A 205 -15.54 0.33 -1.32
N PRO A 206 -15.03 0.55 -2.53
CA PRO A 206 -14.23 -0.43 -3.27
C PRO A 206 -12.80 -0.58 -2.70
N SER A 207 -12.70 -0.70 -1.37
CA SER A 207 -11.46 -0.91 -0.64
C SER A 207 -10.94 -2.31 -0.93
N LEU A 208 -9.68 -2.41 -1.36
CA LEU A 208 -9.00 -3.70 -1.49
C LEU A 208 -8.17 -3.92 -0.21
N GLY A 209 -8.74 -4.66 0.74
CA GLY A 209 -8.18 -4.96 2.07
C GLY A 209 -6.95 -5.86 2.13
N TYR A 210 -6.14 -5.90 1.06
CA TYR A 210 -4.95 -6.74 0.96
C TYR A 210 -3.86 -6.39 1.99
N SER A 211 -3.00 -7.36 2.28
CA SER A 211 -1.81 -7.22 3.12
C SER A 211 -0.86 -6.16 2.56
N LEU A 212 0.02 -5.62 3.41
CA LEU A 212 0.98 -4.61 2.96
C LEU A 212 1.90 -5.14 1.85
N HIS A 213 2.32 -6.41 1.93
CA HIS A 213 3.19 -7.02 0.93
C HIS A 213 2.50 -7.09 -0.44
N GLN A 214 1.27 -7.60 -0.48
CA GLN A 214 0.43 -7.66 -1.68
C GLN A 214 0.23 -6.26 -2.30
N ARG A 215 -0.08 -5.25 -1.48
CA ARG A 215 -0.28 -3.89 -1.99
C ARG A 215 0.97 -3.27 -2.60
N LEU A 216 2.16 -3.68 -2.16
CA LEU A 216 3.43 -3.17 -2.70
C LEU A 216 3.82 -3.87 -4.02
N SER A 217 3.39 -5.11 -4.25
CA SER A 217 3.61 -5.81 -5.54
C SER A 217 2.71 -5.27 -6.65
N LEU A 218 1.51 -4.80 -6.31
CA LEU A 218 0.55 -4.26 -7.27
C LEU A 218 0.90 -2.84 -7.75
N ARG A 219 1.00 -2.66 -9.07
CA ARG A 219 1.19 -1.35 -9.71
C ARG A 219 -0.14 -0.61 -9.83
N GLY A 220 -0.16 0.70 -9.53
CA GLY A 220 -1.37 1.52 -9.65
C GLY A 220 -2.49 1.07 -8.71
N PHE A 221 -2.16 0.68 -7.48
CA PHE A 221 -3.11 0.13 -6.51
C PHE A 221 -4.30 1.05 -6.20
N ASP A 222 -4.09 2.36 -6.26
CA ASP A 222 -5.15 3.37 -6.17
C ASP A 222 -6.17 3.25 -7.32
N VAL A 223 -5.68 3.12 -8.56
CA VAL A 223 -6.53 2.95 -9.75
C VAL A 223 -7.19 1.58 -9.78
N LEU A 224 -6.49 0.52 -9.34
CA LEU A 224 -7.03 -0.85 -9.26
C LEU A 224 -8.28 -0.90 -8.38
N GLN A 225 -8.25 -0.25 -7.21
CA GLN A 225 -9.42 -0.10 -6.34
C GLN A 225 -10.58 0.59 -7.07
N ASN A 226 -10.30 1.56 -7.96
CA ASN A 226 -11.35 2.29 -8.69
C ASN A 226 -11.88 1.57 -9.94
N THR A 227 -11.32 0.42 -10.34
CA THR A 227 -11.85 -0.35 -11.49
C THR A 227 -13.31 -0.81 -11.30
N GLN A 228 -13.80 -0.76 -10.06
CA GLN A 228 -15.15 -1.17 -9.66
C GLN A 228 -16.18 -0.03 -9.70
N MET A 229 -15.95 1.05 -10.46
CA MET A 229 -16.92 2.16 -10.60
C MET A 229 -18.29 1.72 -11.14
N GLY A 230 -18.37 0.56 -11.81
CA GLY A 230 -19.64 -0.05 -12.22
C GLY A 230 -20.64 -0.29 -11.08
N ARG A 231 -20.20 -0.33 -9.81
CA ARG A 231 -21.07 -0.32 -8.62
C ARG A 231 -22.09 0.82 -8.59
N LEU A 232 -21.77 1.97 -9.19
CA LEU A 232 -22.71 3.08 -9.35
C LEU A 232 -23.98 2.69 -10.11
N CYS A 233 -23.94 1.63 -10.91
CA CYS A 233 -25.06 1.18 -11.71
C CYS A 233 -26.13 0.42 -10.91
N GLU A 234 -25.90 0.13 -9.63
CA GLU A 234 -26.94 -0.41 -8.73
C GLU A 234 -28.09 0.59 -8.49
N ILE A 235 -27.90 1.87 -8.85
CA ILE A 235 -28.93 2.92 -8.89
C ILE A 235 -30.08 2.60 -9.86
N ARG A 236 -29.95 1.51 -10.63
CA ARG A 236 -31.03 0.91 -11.41
C ARG A 236 -32.21 0.49 -10.53
N ASP A 237 -31.97 0.10 -9.27
CA ASP A 237 -33.03 -0.06 -8.28
C ASP A 237 -33.51 1.34 -7.86
N GLU A 238 -34.80 1.62 -8.09
CA GLU A 238 -35.43 2.91 -7.76
C GLU A 238 -35.42 3.23 -6.26
N ASN A 239 -35.31 2.20 -5.42
CA ASN A 239 -35.23 2.34 -3.97
C ASN A 239 -33.80 2.55 -3.45
N VAL A 240 -32.79 2.55 -4.33
CA VAL A 240 -31.38 2.68 -3.95
C VAL A 240 -30.86 4.09 -4.18
N GLU A 241 -30.24 4.65 -3.14
CA GLU A 241 -29.36 5.82 -3.19
C GLU A 241 -27.91 5.37 -2.98
N ILE A 242 -26.96 5.91 -3.74
CA ILE A 242 -25.56 5.46 -3.69
C ILE A 242 -24.65 6.55 -3.15
N ILE A 243 -23.82 6.19 -2.17
CA ILE A 243 -22.63 6.96 -1.80
C ILE A 243 -21.42 6.14 -2.25
N TYR A 244 -20.69 6.64 -3.25
CA TYR A 244 -19.47 6.00 -3.72
C TYR A 244 -18.26 6.72 -3.16
N VAL A 245 -17.41 6.01 -2.42
CA VAL A 245 -16.14 6.54 -1.92
C VAL A 245 -15.06 6.24 -2.96
N SER A 246 -14.50 7.28 -3.57
CA SER A 246 -13.47 7.14 -4.61
C SER A 246 -12.08 7.07 -3.99
N PRO A 247 -11.24 6.07 -4.33
CA PRO A 247 -9.84 5.98 -3.93
C PRO A 247 -8.92 6.89 -4.74
N VAL A 248 -9.42 7.53 -5.80
CA VAL A 248 -8.68 8.48 -6.64
C VAL A 248 -9.41 9.81 -6.76
N LYS A 249 -8.67 10.88 -7.05
CA LYS A 249 -9.26 12.18 -7.37
C LYS A 249 -9.83 12.13 -8.79
N LEU A 250 -11.15 12.23 -8.91
CA LEU A 250 -11.84 12.28 -10.19
C LEU A 250 -11.90 13.73 -10.71
N GLY A 251 -11.64 13.89 -12.00
CA GLY A 251 -11.83 15.14 -12.73
C GLY A 251 -13.29 15.36 -13.08
N GLU A 252 -13.62 16.60 -13.45
CA GLU A 252 -14.98 16.98 -13.86
C GLU A 252 -15.45 16.19 -15.08
N ASP A 253 -14.54 15.79 -15.96
CA ASP A 253 -14.78 14.98 -17.14
C ASP A 253 -15.36 13.60 -16.79
N VAL A 254 -14.75 12.89 -15.84
CA VAL A 254 -15.21 11.56 -15.40
C VAL A 254 -16.51 11.67 -14.62
N ILE A 255 -16.64 12.68 -13.74
CA ILE A 255 -17.89 12.91 -13.00
C ILE A 255 -19.03 13.22 -13.96
N GLN A 256 -18.79 14.08 -14.96
CA GLN A 256 -19.78 14.41 -15.98
C GLN A 256 -20.13 13.19 -16.84
N TYR A 257 -19.14 12.36 -17.19
CA TYR A 257 -19.36 11.10 -17.92
C TYR A 257 -20.34 10.18 -17.17
N TYR A 258 -20.07 9.87 -15.90
CA TYR A 258 -20.95 9.01 -15.11
C TYR A 258 -22.29 9.67 -14.81
N THR A 259 -22.33 10.99 -14.60
CA THR A 259 -23.61 11.71 -14.43
C THR A 259 -24.50 11.55 -15.65
N ARG A 260 -23.94 11.70 -16.86
CA ARG A 260 -24.68 11.47 -18.11
C ARG A 260 -25.06 10.01 -18.26
N LEU A 261 -24.12 9.07 -18.06
CA LEU A 261 -24.35 7.64 -18.19
C LEU A 261 -25.49 7.14 -17.29
N LEU A 262 -25.52 7.55 -16.03
CA LEU A 262 -26.59 7.19 -15.09
C LEU A 262 -27.92 7.90 -15.40
N GLY A 263 -27.88 9.07 -16.04
CA GLY A 263 -29.08 9.80 -16.51
C GLY A 263 -29.72 9.23 -17.78
N LEU A 264 -29.04 8.31 -18.48
CA LEU A 264 -29.62 7.61 -19.63
C LEU A 264 -30.70 6.60 -19.24
N GLN A 265 -30.99 6.44 -17.95
CA GLN A 265 -31.95 5.46 -17.43
C GLN A 265 -33.33 5.53 -18.10
N THR A 266 -33.91 6.73 -18.20
CA THR A 266 -35.20 6.98 -18.86
C THR A 266 -35.09 6.84 -20.37
N ALA A 267 -34.02 7.39 -20.96
CA ALA A 267 -33.74 7.32 -22.39
C ALA A 267 -33.65 5.87 -22.90
N ILE A 268 -32.99 4.99 -22.15
CA ILE A 268 -32.86 3.56 -22.46
C ILE A 268 -34.21 2.83 -22.34
N GLU A 269 -35.05 3.21 -21.38
CA GLU A 269 -36.39 2.62 -21.22
C GLU A 269 -37.33 3.01 -22.37
N LEU A 270 -37.28 4.28 -22.79
CA LEU A 270 -38.13 4.83 -23.84
C LEU A 270 -37.56 4.60 -25.25
N GLY A 271 -36.27 4.31 -25.37
CA GLY A 271 -35.57 4.18 -26.65
C GLY A 271 -35.36 5.52 -27.37
N ASP A 272 -35.39 6.63 -26.64
CA ASP A 272 -35.20 7.98 -27.16
C ASP A 272 -34.09 8.72 -26.40
N ALA A 273 -33.08 9.19 -27.14
CA ALA A 273 -31.94 9.90 -26.59
C ALA A 273 -32.27 11.35 -26.17
N SER A 274 -33.38 11.95 -26.65
CA SER A 274 -33.81 13.29 -26.21
C SER A 274 -34.33 13.33 -24.78
N GLU A 275 -34.83 12.20 -24.27
CA GLU A 275 -35.47 12.06 -22.95
C GLU A 275 -34.48 11.72 -21.82
N ALA A 276 -33.18 11.95 -22.06
CA ALA A 276 -32.17 11.80 -21.02
C ALA A 276 -32.42 12.82 -19.90
N GLU A 277 -32.48 12.34 -18.65
CA GLU A 277 -32.68 13.24 -17.51
C GLU A 277 -31.55 14.27 -17.46
N SER A 278 -31.90 15.56 -17.47
CA SER A 278 -30.93 16.66 -17.37
C SER A 278 -30.19 16.65 -16.03
N HIS A 279 -30.78 16.06 -14.98
CA HIS A 279 -30.26 16.01 -13.62
C HIS A 279 -30.61 14.69 -12.87
N PRO A 280 -29.92 13.57 -13.14
CA PRO A 280 -30.00 12.34 -12.33
C PRO A 280 -29.36 12.51 -10.92
N THR A 281 -28.94 13.72 -10.58
CA THR A 281 -28.01 14.09 -9.50
C THR A 281 -28.56 14.01 -8.09
N LYS A 282 -29.79 13.51 -7.86
CA LYS A 282 -30.34 13.38 -6.51
C LYS A 282 -30.11 12.01 -5.85
N ARG A 283 -29.75 10.97 -6.61
CA ARG A 283 -29.69 9.58 -6.08
C ARG A 283 -28.28 8.99 -5.96
N PHE A 284 -27.23 9.67 -6.43
CA PHE A 284 -25.86 9.24 -6.15
C PHE A 284 -24.97 10.41 -5.73
N THR A 285 -23.96 10.12 -4.93
CA THR A 285 -22.92 11.08 -4.53
C THR A 285 -21.58 10.39 -4.53
N ILE A 286 -20.59 10.99 -5.21
CA ILE A 286 -19.21 10.52 -5.18
C ILE A 286 -18.43 11.39 -4.17
N LEU A 287 -17.76 10.75 -3.22
CA LEU A 287 -16.95 11.41 -2.19
C LEU A 287 -15.49 10.97 -2.29
N ILE A 288 -14.57 11.91 -2.10
CA ILE A 288 -13.13 11.67 -2.17
C ILE A 288 -12.56 11.94 -0.77
N PRO A 289 -11.92 10.96 -0.11
CA PRO A 289 -11.30 11.15 1.20
C PRO A 289 -10.19 12.22 1.15
N GLU A 290 -10.21 13.18 2.07
CA GLU A 290 -9.20 14.25 2.09
C GLU A 290 -7.78 13.75 2.39
N ALA A 291 -7.63 12.63 3.11
CA ALA A 291 -6.34 12.03 3.44
C ALA A 291 -5.60 11.48 2.20
N LEU A 292 -6.27 11.38 1.05
CA LEU A 292 -5.65 10.96 -0.21
C LEU A 292 -4.48 11.87 -0.62
N GLU A 293 -4.60 13.18 -0.39
CA GLU A 293 -3.54 14.14 -0.72
C GLU A 293 -2.37 14.06 0.28
N GLU A 294 -2.64 13.73 1.54
CA GLU A 294 -1.63 13.62 2.60
C GLU A 294 -0.82 12.31 2.51
N PHE A 295 -1.44 11.23 2.04
CA PHE A 295 -0.83 9.89 1.97
C PHE A 295 -0.57 9.41 0.53
N SER A 296 -0.40 10.33 -0.42
CA SER A 296 -0.25 10.02 -1.85
C SER A 296 0.92 9.07 -2.19
N CYS A 297 1.94 8.99 -1.34
CA CYS A 297 3.10 8.12 -1.53
C CYS A 297 2.96 6.74 -0.86
N ARG A 298 1.79 6.38 -0.33
CA ARG A 298 1.57 5.12 0.39
C ARG A 298 0.47 4.30 -0.28
N ASN A 299 0.72 3.00 -0.48
CA ASN A 299 -0.28 2.05 -0.99
C ASN A 299 -1.25 1.64 0.13
N MET A 300 -2.02 2.61 0.65
CA MET A 300 -3.08 2.37 1.63
C MET A 300 -4.36 1.89 0.94
N CYS A 301 -5.12 1.02 1.62
CA CYS A 301 -6.45 0.66 1.16
C CYS A 301 -7.42 1.80 1.47
N LEU A 302 -8.51 1.87 0.71
CA LEU A 302 -9.48 2.95 0.80
C LEU A 302 -10.09 3.08 2.20
N ALA A 303 -10.34 1.97 2.90
CA ALA A 303 -10.84 2.00 4.27
C ALA A 303 -9.89 2.74 5.22
N SER A 304 -8.56 2.53 5.11
CA SER A 304 -7.57 3.27 5.89
C SER A 304 -7.59 4.76 5.55
N LEU A 305 -7.69 5.12 4.26
CA LEU A 305 -7.75 6.51 3.82
C LEU A 305 -9.00 7.21 4.36
N LEU A 306 -10.16 6.56 4.30
CA LEU A 306 -11.42 7.10 4.81
C LEU A 306 -11.41 7.24 6.34
N LYS A 307 -10.83 6.26 7.06
CA LYS A 307 -10.63 6.33 8.52
C LYS A 307 -9.82 7.56 8.94
N TYR A 308 -8.82 7.97 8.14
CA TYR A 308 -8.04 9.18 8.38
C TYR A 308 -8.67 10.46 7.79
N SER A 309 -9.90 10.39 7.27
CA SER A 309 -10.61 11.49 6.60
C SER A 309 -11.86 11.92 7.37
N PRO A 310 -11.72 12.64 8.52
CA PRO A 310 -12.82 12.99 9.41
C PRO A 310 -13.84 13.97 8.80
N ARG A 311 -13.48 14.78 7.80
CA ARG A 311 -14.42 15.66 7.08
C ARG A 311 -15.30 14.83 6.15
N THR A 312 -14.70 13.90 5.42
CA THR A 312 -15.45 12.96 4.56
C THR A 312 -16.37 12.07 5.37
N LEU A 313 -15.91 11.49 6.49
CA LEU A 313 -16.75 10.71 7.41
C LEU A 313 -17.94 11.51 7.94
N ARG A 314 -17.73 12.75 8.38
CA ARG A 314 -18.82 13.65 8.81
C ARG A 314 -19.81 13.93 7.68
N ARG A 315 -19.32 14.10 6.46
CA ARG A 315 -20.17 14.30 5.28
C ARG A 315 -21.03 13.08 4.99
N ILE A 316 -20.46 11.87 5.02
CA ILE A 316 -21.21 10.62 4.87
C ILE A 316 -22.28 10.51 5.97
N LYS A 317 -21.90 10.72 7.24
CA LYS A 317 -22.80 10.67 8.39
C LYS A 317 -23.99 11.63 8.25
N ASN A 318 -23.77 12.82 7.71
CA ASN A 318 -24.85 13.77 7.42
C ASN A 318 -25.77 13.31 6.28
N LEU A 319 -25.22 12.69 5.23
CA LEU A 319 -26.00 12.20 4.08
C LEU A 319 -26.89 11.01 4.44
N ILE A 320 -26.45 10.16 5.37
CA ILE A 320 -27.19 8.97 5.81
C ILE A 320 -28.10 9.23 7.03
N LYS A 321 -28.08 10.44 7.60
CA LYS A 321 -28.84 10.75 8.82
C LYS A 321 -30.35 10.50 8.60
N GLY A 322 -30.93 9.62 9.41
CA GLY A 322 -32.35 9.26 9.33
C GLY A 322 -32.72 8.36 8.15
N LYS A 323 -31.74 7.85 7.41
CA LYS A 323 -31.92 6.89 6.31
C LYS A 323 -31.48 5.50 6.73
N GLN A 324 -32.05 4.46 6.13
CA GLN A 324 -31.50 3.11 6.25
C GLN A 324 -30.25 3.03 5.37
N ALA A 325 -29.11 2.70 5.95
CA ALA A 325 -27.86 2.63 5.21
C ALA A 325 -27.01 1.43 5.63
N TYR A 326 -26.25 0.87 4.68
CA TYR A 326 -25.25 -0.15 4.93
C TYR A 326 -24.05 0.03 4.00
N MET A 327 -22.90 -0.51 4.40
CA MET A 327 -21.66 -0.40 3.65
C MET A 327 -21.34 -1.70 2.90
N VAL A 328 -20.81 -1.60 1.69
CA VAL A 328 -20.34 -2.73 0.88
C VAL A 328 -18.88 -2.52 0.54
N SER A 329 -18.00 -3.35 1.09
CA SER A 329 -16.56 -3.28 0.82
C SER A 329 -16.17 -3.98 -0.50
N GLY A 330 -14.93 -3.80 -0.95
CA GLY A 330 -14.31 -4.64 -1.97
C GLY A 330 -13.86 -5.95 -1.34
N VAL A 331 -12.77 -5.89 -0.59
CA VAL A 331 -12.21 -6.96 0.24
C VAL A 331 -12.12 -6.43 1.66
N THR A 332 -12.74 -7.12 2.63
CA THR A 332 -12.86 -6.59 4.00
C THR A 332 -11.50 -6.49 4.70
N HIS A 333 -11.23 -5.35 5.33
CA HIS A 333 -10.08 -5.10 6.18
C HIS A 333 -10.52 -4.62 7.58
N ILE A 334 -9.59 -4.63 8.55
CA ILE A 334 -9.85 -4.19 9.93
C ILE A 334 -10.33 -2.74 9.98
N ASP A 335 -9.82 -1.89 9.07
CA ASP A 335 -10.23 -0.49 9.00
C ASP A 335 -11.66 -0.32 8.44
N ASP A 336 -12.21 -1.29 7.70
CA ASP A 336 -13.62 -1.28 7.29
C ASP A 336 -14.52 -1.34 8.53
N LEU A 337 -14.16 -2.15 9.54
CA LEU A 337 -14.91 -2.23 10.80
C LEU A 337 -14.85 -0.90 11.56
N ALA A 338 -13.70 -0.24 11.56
CA ALA A 338 -13.53 1.07 12.20
C ALA A 338 -14.37 2.16 11.51
N VAL A 339 -14.42 2.15 10.17
CA VAL A 339 -15.26 3.06 9.40
C VAL A 339 -16.75 2.78 9.64
N ALA A 340 -17.15 1.51 9.63
CA ALA A 340 -18.54 1.09 9.90
C ALA A 340 -19.00 1.48 11.30
N GLU A 341 -18.13 1.35 12.31
CA GLU A 341 -18.38 1.79 13.68
C GLU A 341 -18.58 3.31 13.75
N GLU A 342 -17.69 4.11 13.14
CA GLU A 342 -17.77 5.58 13.17
C GLU A 342 -19.02 6.14 12.46
N LEU A 343 -19.40 5.50 11.34
CA LEU A 343 -20.61 5.82 10.59
C LEU A 343 -21.89 5.27 11.20
N ASP A 344 -21.77 4.38 12.19
CA ASP A 344 -22.86 3.66 12.83
C ASP A 344 -23.73 2.81 11.88
N VAL A 345 -23.13 2.22 10.84
CA VAL A 345 -23.84 1.38 9.85
C VAL A 345 -23.38 -0.08 9.86
N PRO A 346 -24.22 -1.06 9.48
CA PRO A 346 -23.79 -2.43 9.24
C PRO A 346 -22.90 -2.53 7.99
N LEU A 347 -22.00 -3.51 7.98
CA LEU A 347 -21.13 -3.84 6.86
C LEU A 347 -21.57 -5.16 6.24
N LEU A 348 -21.94 -5.14 4.96
CA LEU A 348 -22.19 -6.33 4.15
C LEU A 348 -20.85 -6.88 3.66
N GLY A 349 -20.30 -7.82 4.41
CA GLY A 349 -19.04 -8.47 4.07
C GLY A 349 -18.60 -9.45 5.15
N THR A 350 -17.54 -10.20 4.86
CA THR A 350 -17.03 -11.24 5.77
C THR A 350 -16.10 -10.62 6.80
N GLU A 351 -16.04 -11.20 8.00
CA GLU A 351 -15.11 -10.79 9.06
C GLU A 351 -13.66 -10.74 8.54
N PRO A 352 -12.86 -9.69 8.83
CA PRO A 352 -11.52 -9.53 8.25
C PRO A 352 -10.57 -10.71 8.48
N ALA A 353 -10.61 -11.34 9.66
CA ALA A 353 -9.75 -12.50 9.96
C ALA A 353 -10.10 -13.72 9.11
N LEU A 354 -11.40 -13.98 8.91
CA LEU A 354 -11.90 -15.04 8.03
C LEU A 354 -11.60 -14.71 6.57
N SER A 355 -11.80 -13.45 6.17
CA SER A 355 -11.47 -12.97 4.83
C SER A 355 -9.99 -13.21 4.52
N GLN A 356 -9.07 -12.86 5.43
CA GLN A 356 -7.63 -13.07 5.24
C GLN A 356 -7.26 -14.55 5.14
N LEU A 357 -7.87 -15.39 5.98
CA LEU A 357 -7.60 -16.83 5.97
C LEU A 357 -8.06 -17.49 4.66
N TYR A 358 -9.30 -17.20 4.25
CA TYR A 358 -9.96 -17.88 3.14
C TYR A 358 -9.74 -17.23 1.77
N SER A 359 -9.18 -16.03 1.72
CA SER A 359 -8.72 -15.42 0.46
C SER A 359 -7.38 -16.00 -0.04
N THR A 360 -6.71 -16.84 0.76
CA THR A 360 -5.51 -17.56 0.30
C THR A 360 -5.90 -18.72 -0.62
N LYS A 361 -5.02 -19.13 -1.54
CA LYS A 361 -5.27 -20.29 -2.42
C LYS A 361 -5.51 -21.57 -1.61
N SER A 362 -4.70 -21.81 -0.58
CA SER A 362 -4.90 -22.92 0.35
C SER A 362 -6.19 -22.80 1.16
N GLY A 363 -6.52 -21.62 1.66
CA GLY A 363 -7.76 -21.34 2.40
C GLY A 363 -9.02 -21.58 1.56
N GLY A 364 -9.08 -20.99 0.36
CA GLY A 364 -10.21 -21.13 -0.54
C GLY A 364 -10.45 -22.59 -0.93
N ARG A 365 -9.38 -23.33 -1.25
CA ARG A 365 -9.46 -24.75 -1.59
C ARG A 365 -9.97 -25.63 -0.45
N ARG A 366 -9.72 -25.28 0.83
CA ARG A 366 -10.34 -25.98 1.98
C ARG A 366 -11.86 -25.83 2.01
N ILE A 367 -12.38 -24.66 1.64
CA ILE A 367 -13.83 -24.44 1.52
C ILE A 367 -14.39 -25.29 0.39
N LEU A 368 -13.75 -25.22 -0.78
CA LEU A 368 -14.20 -25.97 -1.96
C LEU A 368 -14.14 -27.49 -1.72
N SER A 369 -13.11 -27.99 -1.03
CA SER A 369 -13.02 -29.41 -0.67
C SER A 369 -14.16 -29.83 0.27
N ASN A 370 -14.53 -28.99 1.23
CA ASN A 370 -15.68 -29.25 2.12
C ASN A 370 -17.02 -29.17 1.38
N ALA A 371 -17.12 -28.38 0.31
CA ALA A 371 -18.30 -28.29 -0.53
C ALA A 371 -18.54 -29.56 -1.39
N GLY A 372 -17.57 -30.48 -1.45
CA GLY A 372 -17.66 -31.70 -2.25
C GLY A 372 -17.75 -31.42 -3.76
N VAL A 373 -17.18 -30.30 -4.21
CA VAL A 373 -17.07 -29.97 -5.63
C VAL A 373 -15.80 -30.57 -6.22
N ASN A 374 -15.80 -30.80 -7.54
CA ASN A 374 -14.62 -31.31 -8.22
C ASN A 374 -13.51 -30.25 -8.24
N LEU A 375 -12.31 -30.65 -7.84
CA LEU A 375 -11.13 -29.80 -7.72
C LEU A 375 -10.00 -30.37 -8.58
N PRO A 376 -9.08 -29.53 -9.10
CA PRO A 376 -7.87 -30.04 -9.72
C PRO A 376 -7.06 -30.83 -8.68
N PRO A 377 -6.56 -32.04 -8.99
CA PRO A 377 -5.64 -32.77 -8.12
C PRO A 377 -4.49 -31.88 -7.64
N GLY A 378 -4.11 -31.96 -6.38
CA GLY A 378 -3.14 -30.99 -5.84
C GLY A 378 -2.85 -31.11 -4.35
N LYS A 379 -1.83 -30.36 -3.91
CA LYS A 379 -1.32 -30.34 -2.53
C LYS A 379 -1.35 -28.92 -1.97
N LEU A 380 -1.84 -28.80 -0.74
CA LEU A 380 -2.02 -27.56 0.01
C LEU A 380 -0.83 -27.28 0.93
N ASP A 381 -0.71 -26.03 1.39
CA ASP A 381 0.16 -25.64 2.51
C ASP A 381 1.64 -26.04 2.29
N VAL A 382 2.17 -25.77 1.10
CA VAL A 382 3.57 -26.10 0.78
C VAL A 382 4.49 -24.95 1.20
N TYR A 383 5.24 -25.15 2.28
CA TYR A 383 6.14 -24.14 2.87
C TYR A 383 7.62 -24.51 2.78
N THR A 384 7.94 -25.78 2.53
CA THR A 384 9.33 -26.24 2.45
C THR A 384 9.67 -26.84 1.10
N LEU A 385 10.95 -26.75 0.73
CA LEU A 385 11.45 -27.33 -0.51
C LEU A 385 11.23 -28.85 -0.55
N GLN A 386 11.39 -29.52 0.60
CA GLN A 386 11.12 -30.95 0.73
C GLN A 386 9.64 -31.27 0.46
N GLN A 387 8.72 -30.52 1.07
CA GLN A 387 7.28 -30.71 0.85
C GLN A 387 6.89 -30.50 -0.62
N LEU A 388 7.53 -29.54 -1.30
CA LEU A 388 7.34 -29.27 -2.72
C LEU A 388 7.79 -30.46 -3.57
N HIS A 389 9.02 -30.95 -3.36
CA HIS A 389 9.58 -32.05 -4.17
C HIS A 389 8.83 -33.37 -3.94
N GLU A 390 8.64 -33.76 -2.68
CA GLU A 390 7.92 -34.99 -2.32
C GLU A 390 6.46 -34.91 -2.76
N GLY A 391 5.82 -33.76 -2.53
CA GLY A 391 4.44 -33.53 -2.92
C GLY A 391 4.23 -33.58 -4.42
N LEU A 392 5.11 -32.96 -5.21
CA LEU A 392 5.06 -33.03 -6.65
C LEU A 392 5.31 -34.46 -7.16
N ALA A 393 6.33 -35.16 -6.65
CA ALA A 393 6.63 -36.53 -7.04
C ALA A 393 5.45 -37.49 -6.80
N GLU A 394 4.82 -37.37 -5.62
CA GLU A 394 3.63 -38.14 -5.24
C GLU A 394 2.45 -37.83 -6.16
N LEU A 395 2.16 -36.55 -6.38
CA LEU A 395 1.09 -36.10 -7.26
C LEU A 395 1.27 -36.60 -8.70
N MET A 396 2.49 -36.52 -9.23
CA MET A 396 2.82 -37.00 -10.57
C MET A 396 2.69 -38.52 -10.69
N ALA A 397 3.11 -39.27 -9.68
CA ALA A 397 2.95 -40.72 -9.68
C ALA A 397 1.48 -41.15 -9.54
N ASN A 398 0.64 -40.35 -8.87
CA ASN A 398 -0.78 -40.63 -8.70
C ASN A 398 -1.63 -40.24 -9.92
N HIS A 399 -1.19 -39.25 -10.69
CA HIS A 399 -1.91 -38.64 -11.81
C HIS A 399 -1.03 -38.61 -13.06
N MET A 400 -0.81 -39.77 -13.66
CA MET A 400 0.08 -39.96 -14.82
C MET A 400 -0.46 -39.28 -16.10
N GLU A 401 -1.75 -38.99 -16.13
CA GLU A 401 -2.45 -38.25 -17.19
C GLU A 401 -2.12 -36.76 -17.23
N VAL A 402 -1.58 -36.19 -16.14
CA VAL A 402 -1.32 -34.74 -16.04
C VAL A 402 0.02 -34.39 -16.68
N HIS A 403 -0.01 -33.57 -17.73
CA HIS A 403 1.20 -33.12 -18.44
C HIS A 403 1.82 -31.84 -17.88
N ARG A 404 1.06 -31.04 -17.14
CA ARG A 404 1.50 -29.75 -16.60
C ARG A 404 1.04 -29.57 -15.15
N TRP A 405 1.94 -29.12 -14.30
CA TRP A 405 1.67 -28.79 -12.90
C TRP A 405 1.83 -27.30 -12.67
N LEU A 406 0.87 -26.70 -11.96
CA LEU A 406 0.84 -25.30 -11.58
C LEU A 406 1.29 -25.13 -10.13
N PHE A 407 2.05 -24.08 -9.88
CA PHE A 407 2.42 -23.60 -8.54
C PHE A 407 1.77 -22.23 -8.34
N LYS A 408 0.97 -22.08 -7.29
CA LYS A 408 0.28 -20.83 -6.97
C LYS A 408 0.65 -20.37 -5.57
N ILE A 409 1.15 -19.14 -5.45
CA ILE A 409 1.47 -18.51 -4.15
C ILE A 409 0.17 -18.15 -3.43
N ASP A 410 0.07 -18.47 -2.14
CA ASP A 410 -1.18 -18.34 -1.37
C ASP A 410 -1.70 -16.90 -1.30
N SER A 411 -0.80 -15.93 -1.14
CA SER A 411 -1.17 -14.52 -1.01
C SER A 411 -1.21 -13.78 -2.36
N GLU A 412 -0.97 -14.42 -3.50
CA GLU A 412 -0.98 -13.68 -4.77
C GLU A 412 -2.38 -13.62 -5.41
N VAL A 413 -2.68 -12.46 -5.99
CA VAL A 413 -3.97 -12.14 -6.62
C VAL A 413 -3.79 -11.86 -8.12
N TYR A 414 -4.88 -11.88 -8.91
CA TYR A 414 -4.85 -11.64 -10.36
C TYR A 414 -3.87 -12.54 -11.14
N GLY A 415 -3.61 -13.75 -10.64
CA GLY A 415 -2.74 -14.72 -11.31
C GLY A 415 -1.24 -14.39 -11.32
N GLN A 416 -0.79 -13.31 -10.65
CA GLN A 416 0.61 -12.85 -10.68
C GLN A 416 1.60 -13.85 -10.06
N GLY A 417 1.15 -14.60 -9.05
CA GLY A 417 1.94 -15.62 -8.35
C GLY A 417 1.76 -17.02 -8.91
N THR A 418 1.65 -17.18 -10.22
CA THR A 418 1.55 -18.50 -10.86
C THR A 418 2.83 -18.86 -11.61
N ALA A 419 3.31 -20.09 -11.42
CA ALA A 419 4.34 -20.71 -12.23
C ALA A 419 3.88 -22.09 -12.67
N TYR A 420 4.51 -22.67 -13.69
CA TYR A 420 4.20 -24.02 -14.15
C TYR A 420 5.45 -24.82 -14.48
N PHE A 421 5.27 -26.14 -14.49
CA PHE A 421 6.27 -27.12 -14.88
C PHE A 421 5.63 -28.19 -15.78
N ASP A 422 6.27 -28.46 -16.91
CA ASP A 422 5.82 -29.46 -17.87
C ASP A 422 6.55 -30.79 -17.66
N VAL A 423 5.78 -31.87 -17.60
CA VAL A 423 6.25 -33.23 -17.29
C VAL A 423 7.11 -33.81 -18.43
N CYS A 424 7.02 -33.27 -19.65
CA CYS A 424 7.80 -33.70 -20.80
C CYS A 424 9.33 -33.58 -20.61
N HIS A 425 9.78 -32.80 -19.62
CA HIS A 425 11.19 -32.63 -19.30
C HIS A 425 11.79 -33.78 -18.46
N LEU A 426 10.95 -34.68 -17.92
CA LEU A 426 11.39 -35.84 -17.15
C LEU A 426 11.85 -36.98 -18.06
N LYS A 427 13.08 -37.45 -17.88
CA LYS A 427 13.64 -38.52 -18.69
C LYS A 427 12.98 -39.85 -18.37
N CYS A 428 12.71 -40.09 -17.08
CA CYS A 428 12.03 -41.30 -16.64
C CYS A 428 10.52 -41.35 -16.97
N HIS A 429 9.93 -40.28 -17.52
CA HIS A 429 8.48 -40.23 -17.74
C HIS A 429 7.98 -41.28 -18.75
N GLN A 430 8.69 -41.48 -19.86
CA GLN A 430 8.32 -42.50 -20.86
C GLN A 430 8.33 -43.91 -20.25
N TRP A 431 9.36 -44.23 -19.46
CA TRP A 431 9.43 -45.50 -18.73
C TRP A 431 8.30 -45.63 -17.70
N ALA A 432 8.01 -44.56 -16.95
CA ALA A 432 6.92 -44.55 -15.96
C ALA A 432 5.55 -44.76 -16.62
N GLN A 433 5.30 -44.19 -17.80
CA GLN A 433 4.07 -44.41 -18.57
C GLN A 433 3.94 -45.85 -19.07
N MET A 434 5.03 -46.50 -19.48
CA MET A 434 5.02 -47.91 -19.86
C MET A 434 4.69 -48.81 -18.67
N GLU A 435 5.29 -48.54 -17.50
CA GLU A 435 4.98 -49.25 -16.26
C GLU A 435 3.52 -49.06 -15.83
N PHE A 436 3.00 -47.84 -15.92
CA PHE A 436 1.60 -47.53 -15.66
C PHE A 436 0.66 -48.31 -16.58
N SER A 437 0.95 -48.32 -17.88
CA SER A 437 0.17 -49.04 -18.89
C SER A 437 0.18 -50.55 -18.68
N ARG A 438 1.29 -51.11 -18.14
CA ARG A 438 1.42 -52.54 -17.86
C ARG A 438 0.57 -53.00 -16.68
N ILE A 439 0.45 -52.18 -15.63
CA ILE A 439 -0.24 -52.54 -14.39
C ILE A 439 -1.74 -52.21 -14.46
N GLY A 440 -2.09 -51.15 -15.19
CA GLY A 440 -3.45 -50.63 -15.26
C GLY A 440 -3.82 -49.74 -14.08
N THR A 441 -4.83 -48.89 -14.29
CA THR A 441 -5.27 -47.84 -13.35
C THR A 441 -5.69 -48.38 -11.98
N GLU A 442 -6.41 -49.50 -11.94
CA GLU A 442 -6.98 -50.05 -10.70
C GLU A 442 -5.91 -50.59 -9.73
N GLN A 443 -4.87 -51.25 -10.25
CA GLN A 443 -3.81 -51.86 -9.44
C GLN A 443 -2.63 -50.92 -9.17
N TRP A 444 -2.53 -49.80 -9.91
CA TRP A 444 -1.41 -48.87 -9.83
C TRP A 444 -1.18 -48.32 -8.42
N ARG A 445 -2.25 -47.87 -7.76
CA ARG A 445 -2.18 -47.22 -6.43
C ARG A 445 -1.69 -48.14 -5.30
N ALA A 446 -1.76 -49.45 -5.49
CA ALA A 446 -1.27 -50.44 -4.52
C ALA A 446 0.06 -51.08 -4.95
N SER A 447 0.58 -50.72 -6.12
CA SER A 447 1.73 -51.38 -6.73
C SER A 447 3.06 -50.94 -6.10
N LYS A 448 4.03 -51.87 -6.03
CA LYS A 448 5.42 -51.52 -5.69
C LYS A 448 6.05 -50.64 -6.78
N SER A 449 5.62 -50.78 -8.03
CA SER A 449 6.11 -50.00 -9.17
C SER A 449 5.80 -48.52 -9.05
N GLN A 450 4.64 -48.13 -8.50
CA GLN A 450 4.32 -46.73 -8.22
C GLN A 450 5.35 -46.08 -7.29
N LYS A 451 5.74 -46.78 -6.21
CA LYS A 451 6.78 -46.28 -5.29
C LYS A 451 8.14 -46.15 -5.99
N SER A 452 8.49 -47.11 -6.85
CA SER A 452 9.71 -47.02 -7.65
C SER A 452 9.69 -45.84 -8.64
N VAL A 453 8.56 -45.57 -9.27
CA VAL A 453 8.37 -44.39 -10.14
C VAL A 453 8.50 -43.09 -9.35
N MET A 454 7.85 -43.00 -8.19
CA MET A 454 7.91 -41.83 -7.32
C MET A 454 9.34 -41.52 -6.87
N ILE A 455 10.14 -42.52 -6.50
CA ILE A 455 11.55 -42.33 -6.13
C ILE A 455 12.35 -41.75 -7.29
N LYS A 456 12.17 -42.27 -8.52
CA LYS A 456 12.86 -41.72 -9.70
C LYS A 456 12.42 -40.29 -10.04
N PHE A 457 11.14 -39.97 -9.89
CA PHE A 457 10.68 -38.59 -10.03
C PHE A 457 11.35 -37.68 -9.01
N LEU A 458 11.43 -38.11 -7.74
CA LEU A 458 12.04 -37.33 -6.67
C LEU A 458 13.53 -37.06 -6.90
N GLU A 459 14.26 -37.98 -7.54
CA GLU A 459 15.66 -37.80 -7.92
C GLU A 459 15.85 -36.73 -9.03
N GLU A 460 14.94 -36.66 -10.00
CA GLU A 460 15.04 -35.72 -11.14
C GLU A 460 14.46 -34.32 -10.83
N ILE A 461 13.36 -34.24 -10.07
CA ILE A 461 12.59 -33.01 -9.82
C ILE A 461 13.43 -31.80 -9.36
N PRO A 462 14.36 -31.92 -8.38
CA PRO A 462 15.08 -30.75 -7.85
C PRO A 462 15.88 -29.99 -8.92
N HIS A 463 16.51 -30.73 -9.83
CA HIS A 463 17.31 -30.14 -10.92
C HIS A 463 16.42 -29.64 -12.07
N LEU A 464 15.32 -30.34 -12.34
CA LEU A 464 14.39 -29.97 -13.41
C LEU A 464 13.58 -28.73 -13.08
N LEU A 465 13.04 -28.61 -11.86
CA LEU A 465 12.31 -27.40 -11.45
C LEU A 465 13.18 -26.15 -11.57
N LYS A 466 14.47 -26.25 -11.22
CA LYS A 466 15.39 -25.12 -11.36
C LYS A 466 15.60 -24.68 -12.81
N SER A 467 15.52 -25.62 -13.75
CA SER A 467 15.92 -25.40 -15.15
C SER A 467 14.73 -25.15 -16.09
N TYR A 468 13.57 -25.73 -15.78
CA TYR A 468 12.42 -25.79 -16.69
C TYR A 468 11.13 -25.18 -16.12
N SER A 469 11.08 -24.79 -14.84
CA SER A 469 9.92 -24.08 -14.32
C SER A 469 9.82 -22.67 -14.92
N GLN A 470 8.63 -22.33 -15.40
CA GLN A 470 8.36 -21.04 -16.04
C GLN A 470 7.41 -20.21 -15.18
N THR A 471 7.78 -18.96 -14.92
CA THR A 471 6.91 -18.00 -14.22
C THR A 471 6.00 -17.34 -15.24
N VAL A 472 4.71 -17.26 -14.92
CA VAL A 472 3.71 -16.67 -15.82
C VAL A 472 3.90 -15.15 -15.90
N ASN A 473 4.07 -14.50 -14.74
CA ASN A 473 4.33 -13.07 -14.68
C ASN A 473 5.81 -12.79 -14.40
N THR A 474 6.58 -12.69 -15.48
CA THR A 474 8.02 -12.40 -15.44
C THR A 474 8.34 -10.99 -14.93
N SER A 475 7.35 -10.08 -14.90
CA SER A 475 7.55 -8.72 -14.36
C SER A 475 7.57 -8.69 -12.83
N CYS A 476 6.80 -9.58 -12.18
CA CYS A 476 6.81 -9.74 -10.72
C CYS A 476 7.87 -10.75 -10.29
N TYR A 477 8.03 -11.84 -11.05
CA TYR A 477 8.96 -12.93 -10.76
C TYR A 477 9.85 -13.22 -11.97
N PRO A 478 10.99 -12.52 -12.10
CA PRO A 478 11.89 -12.69 -13.25
C PRO A 478 12.50 -14.09 -13.36
N THR A 479 12.60 -14.82 -12.25
CA THR A 479 13.23 -16.14 -12.19
C THR A 479 12.47 -17.10 -11.29
N TRP A 480 12.59 -18.41 -11.56
CA TRP A 480 12.10 -19.45 -10.65
C TRP A 480 12.64 -19.29 -9.23
N ALA A 481 13.90 -18.90 -9.05
CA ALA A 481 14.49 -18.70 -7.72
C ALA A 481 13.78 -17.58 -6.93
N SER A 482 13.42 -16.47 -7.59
CA SER A 482 12.65 -15.39 -6.96
C SER A 482 11.23 -15.83 -6.59
N PHE A 483 10.57 -16.57 -7.49
CA PHE A 483 9.25 -17.15 -7.26
C PHE A 483 9.26 -18.13 -6.10
N LEU A 484 10.16 -19.12 -6.14
CA LEU A 484 10.28 -20.19 -5.15
C LEU A 484 10.57 -19.63 -3.75
N LYS A 485 11.44 -18.61 -3.64
CA LYS A 485 11.71 -17.97 -2.35
C LYS A 485 10.44 -17.41 -1.73
N HIS A 486 9.60 -16.75 -2.52
CA HIS A 486 8.36 -16.16 -2.03
C HIS A 486 7.28 -17.23 -1.76
N PHE A 487 7.15 -18.21 -2.67
CA PHE A 487 6.27 -19.36 -2.52
C PHE A 487 6.51 -20.11 -1.20
N LEU A 488 7.77 -20.33 -0.82
CA LEU A 488 8.10 -21.01 0.45
C LEU A 488 7.92 -20.10 1.69
N GLN A 489 7.96 -18.77 1.52
CA GLN A 489 7.75 -17.83 2.63
C GLN A 489 6.27 -17.69 3.01
N GLU A 490 5.41 -17.56 2.01
CA GLU A 490 3.97 -17.35 2.21
C GLU A 490 3.17 -18.66 2.23
N GLY A 491 3.74 -19.71 1.65
CA GLY A 491 3.01 -20.94 1.32
C GLY A 491 2.41 -20.87 -0.08
N GLY A 492 2.02 -22.04 -0.57
CA GLY A 492 1.31 -22.14 -1.83
C GLY A 492 0.77 -23.52 -2.11
N VAL A 493 0.13 -23.63 -3.27
CA VAL A 493 -0.58 -24.81 -3.73
C VAL A 493 0.06 -25.34 -5.00
N ILE A 494 0.17 -26.67 -5.08
CA ILE A 494 0.48 -27.40 -6.31
C ILE A 494 -0.85 -27.90 -6.89
N GLU A 495 -1.14 -27.60 -8.16
CA GLU A 495 -2.38 -28.03 -8.81
C GLU A 495 -2.12 -28.62 -10.19
N ALA A 496 -2.87 -29.65 -10.56
CA ALA A 496 -2.86 -30.19 -11.90
C ALA A 496 -3.47 -29.18 -12.89
N PHE A 497 -2.81 -29.01 -14.03
CA PHE A 497 -3.45 -28.43 -15.21
C PHE A 497 -4.32 -29.50 -15.89
N PRO A 498 -5.50 -29.16 -16.43
CA PRO A 498 -6.35 -30.13 -17.09
C PRO A 498 -5.62 -30.87 -18.23
N PRO A 499 -5.83 -32.20 -18.39
CA PRO A 499 -5.21 -33.00 -19.44
C PRO A 499 -5.92 -32.79 -20.80
N SER A 500 -6.09 -31.54 -21.21
CA SER A 500 -6.78 -31.17 -22.44
C SER A 500 -6.22 -29.87 -22.99
N ASP A 501 -6.07 -29.81 -24.32
CA ASP A 501 -5.66 -28.58 -25.01
C ASP A 501 -6.80 -27.55 -25.08
N HIS A 502 -8.05 -27.99 -24.90
CA HIS A 502 -9.24 -27.15 -25.03
C HIS A 502 -9.90 -26.91 -23.67
N VAL A 503 -9.31 -26.00 -22.89
CA VAL A 503 -9.83 -25.58 -21.59
C VAL A 503 -10.62 -24.29 -21.72
N LYS A 504 -11.85 -24.27 -21.19
CA LYS A 504 -12.66 -23.04 -21.07
C LYS A 504 -12.79 -22.62 -19.63
N TYR A 505 -12.62 -21.33 -19.36
CA TYR A 505 -12.72 -20.76 -18.02
C TYR A 505 -14.04 -20.00 -17.85
N VAL A 506 -14.66 -20.13 -16.69
CA VAL A 506 -15.93 -19.47 -16.34
C VAL A 506 -15.78 -18.79 -15.00
N SER A 507 -16.28 -17.56 -14.89
CA SER A 507 -16.38 -16.85 -13.61
C SER A 507 -17.82 -16.63 -13.21
N VAL A 508 -18.08 -16.82 -11.93
CA VAL A 508 -19.42 -16.70 -11.36
C VAL A 508 -19.38 -15.86 -10.09
N ASP A 509 -20.24 -14.85 -10.02
CA ASP A 509 -20.37 -13.98 -8.86
C ASP A 509 -21.63 -14.36 -8.05
N ILE A 510 -21.45 -14.63 -6.76
CA ILE A 510 -22.47 -15.04 -5.81
C ILE A 510 -22.58 -13.99 -4.71
N LEU A 511 -23.80 -13.70 -4.28
CA LEU A 511 -24.09 -12.96 -3.05
C LEU A 511 -24.68 -13.91 -2.02
N LEU A 512 -23.97 -14.06 -0.89
CA LEU A 512 -24.54 -14.64 0.31
C LEU A 512 -25.22 -13.52 1.09
N GLU A 513 -26.54 -13.51 1.02
CA GLU A 513 -27.35 -12.50 1.68
C GLU A 513 -27.29 -12.69 3.21
N PRO A 514 -27.47 -11.60 3.98
CA PRO A 514 -27.44 -11.66 5.43
C PRO A 514 -28.42 -12.65 6.08
N ASP A 515 -29.57 -12.90 5.44
CA ASP A 515 -30.57 -13.86 5.91
C ASP A 515 -30.29 -15.32 5.52
N GLY A 516 -29.19 -15.57 4.80
CA GLY A 516 -28.76 -16.89 4.38
C GLY A 516 -29.25 -17.30 2.98
N ASP A 517 -29.98 -16.44 2.27
CA ASP A 517 -30.35 -16.71 0.88
C ASP A 517 -29.12 -16.54 -0.05
N VAL A 518 -29.11 -17.29 -1.15
CA VAL A 518 -28.00 -17.33 -2.11
C VAL A 518 -28.46 -16.73 -3.43
N GLY A 519 -27.89 -15.58 -3.80
CA GLY A 519 -28.15 -14.90 -5.06
C GLY A 519 -27.03 -15.12 -6.07
N LEU A 520 -27.37 -15.58 -7.27
CA LEU A 520 -26.42 -15.67 -8.40
C LEU A 520 -26.47 -14.36 -9.20
N LEU A 521 -25.39 -13.58 -9.17
CA LEU A 521 -25.39 -12.21 -9.70
C LEU A 521 -24.82 -12.09 -11.11
N SER A 522 -23.81 -12.88 -11.43
CA SER A 522 -23.17 -12.87 -12.77
C SER A 522 -22.58 -14.24 -13.11
N CYS A 523 -22.60 -14.58 -14.39
CA CYS A 523 -21.93 -15.77 -14.94
C CYS A 523 -21.36 -15.45 -16.33
N ALA A 524 -20.04 -15.61 -16.50
CA ALA A 524 -19.34 -15.21 -17.72
C ALA A 524 -18.26 -16.21 -18.14
N ASP A 525 -18.11 -16.42 -19.45
CA ASP A 525 -16.97 -17.16 -20.02
C ASP A 525 -15.75 -16.23 -20.06
N GLN A 526 -14.66 -16.60 -19.40
CA GLN A 526 -13.42 -15.84 -19.38
C GLN A 526 -12.59 -16.10 -20.64
N LEU A 527 -12.11 -15.02 -21.26
CA LEU A 527 -11.09 -15.07 -22.29
C LEU A 527 -9.73 -14.86 -21.61
N ARG A 528 -8.89 -15.89 -21.72
CA ARG A 528 -7.52 -15.88 -21.21
C ARG A 528 -6.58 -16.01 -22.39
N GLY A 529 -5.53 -15.20 -22.41
CA GLY A 529 -4.56 -15.25 -23.48
C GLY A 529 -3.65 -16.46 -23.43
N SER A 530 -2.62 -16.48 -24.29
CA SER A 530 -1.71 -17.63 -24.45
C SER A 530 -1.02 -18.10 -23.17
N SER A 531 -0.96 -17.25 -22.14
CA SER A 531 -0.44 -17.62 -20.81
C SER A 531 -1.43 -18.44 -19.96
N GLY A 532 -2.73 -18.44 -20.28
CA GLY A 532 -3.78 -19.25 -19.64
C GLY A 532 -4.17 -18.84 -18.21
N VAL A 533 -3.59 -17.76 -17.67
CA VAL A 533 -3.63 -17.51 -16.21
C VAL A 533 -4.44 -16.28 -15.83
N GLU A 534 -4.32 -15.16 -16.55
CA GLU A 534 -5.03 -13.92 -16.21
C GLU A 534 -6.20 -13.69 -17.18
N ALA A 535 -7.41 -13.56 -16.63
CA ALA A 535 -8.60 -13.20 -17.40
C ALA A 535 -8.79 -11.69 -17.37
N ARG A 536 -8.78 -11.06 -18.56
CA ARG A 536 -8.97 -9.60 -18.68
C ARG A 536 -10.26 -9.24 -19.42
N VAL A 537 -10.84 -10.19 -20.12
CA VAL A 537 -12.09 -10.06 -20.87
C VAL A 537 -12.97 -11.25 -20.55
N CYS A 538 -14.28 -11.03 -20.48
CA CYS A 538 -15.25 -12.11 -20.42
C CYS A 538 -16.43 -11.85 -21.37
N SER A 539 -17.15 -12.93 -21.70
CA SER A 539 -18.38 -12.88 -22.47
C SER A 539 -19.56 -13.36 -21.64
N VAL A 540 -20.69 -12.68 -21.79
CA VAL A 540 -21.92 -12.91 -21.04
C VAL A 540 -23.10 -13.02 -22.02
N PRO A 541 -24.03 -13.98 -21.82
CA PRO A 541 -23.99 -15.04 -20.81
C PRO A 541 -22.93 -16.11 -21.12
N GLN A 542 -22.51 -16.86 -20.10
CA GLN A 542 -21.60 -18.00 -20.27
C GLN A 542 -22.28 -19.13 -21.06
N SER A 543 -21.49 -19.84 -21.87
CA SER A 543 -21.93 -20.96 -22.72
C SER A 543 -21.11 -22.24 -22.48
N SER A 544 -20.12 -22.17 -21.58
CA SER A 544 -19.15 -23.25 -21.38
C SER A 544 -19.59 -24.30 -20.40
N ILE A 545 -20.53 -24.04 -19.48
CA ILE A 545 -20.98 -24.99 -18.46
C ILE A 545 -22.51 -25.10 -18.50
N CYS A 546 -23.05 -26.30 -18.30
CA CYS A 546 -24.49 -26.49 -18.19
C CYS A 546 -25.05 -25.71 -16.98
N PRO A 547 -26.11 -24.91 -17.13
CA PRO A 547 -26.64 -24.09 -16.04
C PRO A 547 -27.00 -24.88 -14.78
N ASP A 548 -27.60 -26.06 -14.91
CA ASP A 548 -27.97 -26.91 -13.76
C ASP A 548 -26.76 -27.35 -12.95
N MET A 549 -25.67 -27.72 -13.66
CA MET A 549 -24.41 -28.09 -13.03
C MET A 549 -23.77 -26.88 -12.35
N LEU A 550 -23.80 -25.71 -13.00
CA LEU A 550 -23.27 -24.47 -12.45
C LEU A 550 -24.00 -24.10 -11.15
N LEU A 551 -25.33 -24.14 -11.16
CA LEU A 551 -26.17 -23.86 -10.00
C LEU A 551 -25.90 -24.85 -8.86
N SER A 552 -25.78 -26.14 -9.15
CA SER A 552 -25.44 -27.17 -8.16
C SER A 552 -24.08 -26.92 -7.50
N ILE A 553 -23.06 -26.53 -8.26
CA ILE A 553 -21.74 -26.17 -7.74
C ILE A 553 -21.84 -24.93 -6.85
N CYS A 554 -22.49 -23.86 -7.35
CA CYS A 554 -22.62 -22.59 -6.64
C CYS A 554 -23.36 -22.75 -5.31
N THR A 555 -24.47 -23.50 -5.29
CA THR A 555 -25.24 -23.76 -4.07
C THR A 555 -24.43 -24.53 -3.03
N ARG A 556 -23.67 -25.56 -3.44
CA ARG A 556 -22.81 -26.32 -2.51
C ARG A 556 -21.69 -25.47 -1.93
N VAL A 557 -21.04 -24.65 -2.77
CA VAL A 557 -19.98 -23.74 -2.30
C VAL A 557 -20.56 -22.66 -1.38
N ALA A 558 -21.72 -22.10 -1.72
CA ALA A 558 -22.43 -21.14 -0.88
C ALA A 558 -22.75 -21.71 0.52
N GLN A 559 -23.27 -22.93 0.58
CA GLN A 559 -23.54 -23.63 1.85
C GLN A 559 -22.25 -23.86 2.65
N ALA A 560 -21.16 -24.28 2.01
CA ALA A 560 -19.87 -24.46 2.67
C ALA A 560 -19.29 -23.13 3.21
N CYS A 561 -19.49 -22.02 2.49
CA CYS A 561 -19.14 -20.67 2.95
C CYS A 561 -19.97 -20.25 4.17
N GLN A 562 -21.27 -20.48 4.15
CA GLN A 562 -22.17 -20.16 5.28
C GLN A 562 -21.79 -20.92 6.56
N GLN A 563 -21.43 -22.20 6.46
CA GLN A 563 -20.93 -22.99 7.59
C GLN A 563 -19.65 -22.42 8.22
N ARG A 564 -18.93 -21.56 7.50
CA ARG A 564 -17.72 -20.87 7.96
C ARG A 564 -17.97 -19.39 8.29
N TYR A 565 -19.24 -18.97 8.42
CA TYR A 565 -19.65 -17.60 8.73
C TYR A 565 -19.18 -16.57 7.68
N ILE A 566 -19.07 -16.98 6.42
CA ILE A 566 -18.75 -16.10 5.30
C ILE A 566 -20.06 -15.47 4.80
N MET A 567 -20.05 -14.15 4.61
CA MET A 567 -21.21 -13.35 4.18
C MET A 567 -20.76 -12.31 3.14
N GLY A 568 -21.65 -11.97 2.21
CA GLY A 568 -21.43 -10.95 1.20
C GLY A 568 -21.04 -11.55 -0.15
N HIS A 569 -20.25 -10.79 -0.91
CA HIS A 569 -19.92 -11.12 -2.29
C HIS A 569 -18.78 -12.14 -2.37
N ILE A 570 -18.93 -13.10 -3.29
CA ILE A 570 -17.99 -14.17 -3.56
C ILE A 570 -17.85 -14.32 -5.07
N SER A 571 -16.64 -14.47 -5.57
CA SER A 571 -16.36 -14.83 -6.97
C SER A 571 -15.75 -16.22 -7.05
N LEU A 572 -16.29 -17.06 -7.91
CA LEU A 572 -15.80 -18.41 -8.21
C LEU A 572 -15.13 -18.44 -9.57
N GLY A 573 -13.95 -19.06 -9.62
CA GLY A 573 -13.29 -19.45 -10.86
C GLY A 573 -13.54 -20.93 -11.14
N LEU A 574 -14.14 -21.24 -12.28
CA LEU A 574 -14.33 -22.59 -12.77
C LEU A 574 -13.58 -22.80 -14.08
N LEU A 575 -13.25 -24.04 -14.39
CA LEU A 575 -12.83 -24.45 -15.71
C LEU A 575 -13.62 -25.66 -16.17
N SER A 576 -13.77 -25.80 -17.48
CA SER A 576 -14.39 -26.96 -18.11
C SER A 576 -13.53 -27.45 -19.26
N PHE A 577 -13.43 -28.77 -19.40
CA PHE A 577 -12.66 -29.44 -20.42
C PHE A 577 -13.27 -30.81 -20.73
N MET A 578 -12.89 -31.38 -21.86
CA MET A 578 -13.25 -32.76 -22.20
C MET A 578 -12.13 -33.67 -21.69
N ASP A 579 -12.49 -34.62 -20.83
CA ASP A 579 -11.52 -35.60 -20.32
C ASP A 579 -11.15 -36.59 -21.44
N PRO A 580 -9.86 -36.76 -21.77
CA PRO A 580 -9.43 -37.63 -22.87
C PRO A 580 -9.78 -39.10 -22.64
N ASN A 581 -9.90 -39.54 -21.39
CA ASN A 581 -10.15 -40.94 -21.05
C ASN A 581 -11.64 -41.29 -21.07
N SER A 582 -12.48 -40.49 -20.40
CA SER A 582 -13.93 -40.72 -20.32
C SER A 582 -14.72 -40.13 -21.48
N LEU A 583 -14.13 -39.19 -22.24
CA LEU A 583 -14.83 -38.35 -23.23
C LEU A 583 -16.02 -37.57 -22.63
N GLU A 584 -16.08 -37.46 -21.30
CA GLU A 584 -17.08 -36.67 -20.60
C GLU A 584 -16.55 -35.26 -20.32
N LYS A 585 -17.48 -34.31 -20.25
CA LYS A 585 -17.16 -32.94 -19.90
C LYS A 585 -16.99 -32.82 -18.39
N GLN A 586 -15.78 -32.54 -17.96
CA GLN A 586 -15.48 -32.29 -16.55
C GLN A 586 -15.48 -30.79 -16.26
N VAL A 587 -15.85 -30.45 -15.02
CA VAL A 587 -15.80 -29.09 -14.49
C VAL A 587 -15.01 -29.13 -13.19
N TRP A 588 -13.97 -28.31 -13.08
CA TRP A 588 -13.21 -28.12 -11.85
C TRP A 588 -13.40 -26.70 -11.33
N VAL A 589 -13.48 -26.57 -10.01
CA VAL A 589 -13.42 -25.26 -9.35
C VAL A 589 -11.96 -24.98 -9.00
N VAL A 590 -11.44 -23.85 -9.45
CA VAL A 590 -10.00 -23.52 -9.37
C VAL A 590 -9.68 -22.32 -8.49
N ASP A 591 -10.67 -21.49 -8.19
CA ASP A 591 -10.44 -20.29 -7.37
C ASP A 591 -11.71 -19.87 -6.62
N LEU A 592 -11.51 -19.26 -5.46
CA LEU A 592 -12.53 -18.68 -4.60
C LEU A 592 -12.00 -17.34 -4.10
N GLU A 593 -12.62 -16.25 -4.51
CA GLU A 593 -12.26 -14.90 -4.06
C GLU A 593 -13.39 -14.32 -3.21
N LEU A 594 -13.05 -13.84 -2.01
CA LEU A 594 -14.00 -13.19 -1.12
C LEU A 594 -13.98 -11.69 -1.36
N GLY A 595 -15.10 -11.16 -1.82
CA GLY A 595 -15.24 -9.75 -2.11
C GLY A 595 -16.06 -9.46 -3.36
N TYR A 596 -16.33 -8.18 -3.57
CA TYR A 596 -17.00 -7.71 -4.78
C TYR A 596 -16.00 -7.73 -5.94
N SER A 597 -16.31 -8.43 -7.02
CA SER A 597 -15.39 -8.56 -8.16
C SER A 597 -15.53 -7.40 -9.16
N THR A 598 -14.49 -7.18 -9.96
CA THR A 598 -14.55 -6.24 -11.08
C THR A 598 -15.48 -6.73 -12.20
N GLN A 599 -15.64 -8.06 -12.33
CA GLN A 599 -16.62 -8.64 -13.25
C GLN A 599 -18.05 -8.26 -12.86
N LEU A 600 -18.39 -8.35 -11.57
CA LEU A 600 -19.70 -7.96 -11.08
C LEU A 600 -19.96 -6.47 -11.33
N ALA A 601 -18.97 -5.61 -11.10
CA ALA A 601 -19.10 -4.18 -11.39
C ALA A 601 -19.41 -3.90 -12.88
N MET A 602 -18.71 -4.58 -13.79
CA MET A 602 -18.98 -4.47 -15.23
C MET A 602 -20.32 -5.09 -15.64
N THR A 603 -20.76 -6.14 -14.93
CA THR A 603 -22.08 -6.72 -15.09
C THR A 603 -23.17 -5.72 -14.70
N GLN A 604 -23.01 -4.96 -13.60
CA GLN A 604 -23.95 -3.90 -13.23
C GLN A 604 -24.05 -2.82 -14.31
N LEU A 605 -22.92 -2.45 -14.93
CA LEU A 605 -22.91 -1.53 -16.07
C LEU A 605 -23.69 -2.09 -17.27
N MET A 606 -23.42 -3.34 -17.66
CA MET A 606 -24.13 -4.02 -18.75
C MET A 606 -25.65 -4.06 -18.51
N LEU A 607 -26.03 -4.41 -17.28
CA LEU A 607 -27.41 -4.50 -16.83
C LEU A 607 -28.11 -3.13 -16.78
N MET A 608 -27.38 -2.06 -16.48
CA MET A 608 -27.87 -0.69 -16.58
C MET A 608 -28.14 -0.31 -18.04
N MET A 609 -27.14 -0.50 -18.90
CA MET A 609 -27.22 -0.05 -20.29
C MET A 609 -28.30 -0.80 -21.07
N THR A 610 -28.51 -2.08 -20.79
CA THR A 610 -29.54 -2.89 -21.47
C THR A 610 -30.92 -2.78 -20.84
N ARG A 611 -31.03 -2.42 -19.54
CA ARG A 611 -32.21 -2.70 -18.70
C ARG A 611 -32.66 -4.16 -18.76
N GLY A 612 -31.73 -5.07 -19.08
CA GLY A 612 -31.98 -6.49 -19.19
C GLY A 612 -31.96 -7.20 -17.85
N LYS A 613 -32.38 -8.46 -17.87
CA LYS A 613 -32.21 -9.42 -16.78
C LYS A 613 -31.23 -10.49 -17.23
N LEU A 614 -30.19 -10.71 -16.43
CA LEU A 614 -29.28 -11.83 -16.61
C LEU A 614 -29.80 -12.98 -15.76
N ASP A 615 -30.35 -14.00 -16.40
CA ASP A 615 -30.75 -15.23 -15.74
C ASP A 615 -29.64 -16.26 -15.88
N CYS A 616 -28.95 -16.51 -14.78
CA CYS A 616 -27.85 -17.46 -14.72
C CYS A 616 -28.33 -18.92 -14.77
N CYS A 617 -29.60 -19.19 -14.42
CA CYS A 617 -30.21 -20.52 -14.49
C CYS A 617 -30.54 -20.94 -15.92
N THR A 618 -30.83 -19.99 -16.79
CA THR A 618 -31.07 -20.23 -18.22
C THR A 618 -29.90 -19.82 -19.11
N ALA A 619 -28.83 -19.28 -18.51
CA ALA A 619 -27.68 -18.68 -19.19
C ALA A 619 -28.12 -17.71 -20.31
N SER A 620 -29.03 -16.80 -19.97
CA SER A 620 -29.61 -15.87 -20.92
C SER A 620 -29.55 -14.43 -20.40
N LEU A 621 -29.25 -13.50 -21.32
CA LEU A 621 -29.38 -12.07 -21.08
C LEU A 621 -30.58 -11.58 -21.90
N ASP A 622 -31.71 -11.45 -21.21
CA ASP A 622 -32.97 -11.05 -21.81
C ASP A 622 -33.14 -9.54 -21.71
N VAL A 623 -33.22 -8.90 -22.87
CA VAL A 623 -33.31 -7.44 -23.00
C VAL A 623 -34.69 -7.05 -23.50
N PRO A 624 -35.40 -6.12 -22.85
CA PRO A 624 -36.69 -5.65 -23.32
C PRO A 624 -36.55 -5.01 -24.71
N SER A 625 -37.34 -5.48 -25.69
CA SER A 625 -37.33 -4.91 -27.03
C SER A 625 -37.62 -3.40 -27.02
N PRO A 626 -37.00 -2.62 -27.92
CA PRO A 626 -37.39 -1.24 -28.11
C PRO A 626 -38.86 -1.18 -28.51
N ALA A 627 -39.61 -0.24 -27.92
CA ALA A 627 -40.99 0.00 -28.28
C ALA A 627 -41.06 0.33 -29.78
N LYS A 628 -41.52 -0.62 -30.61
CA LYS A 628 -41.82 -0.34 -32.02
C LYS A 628 -42.98 0.65 -32.08
N ASP A 629 -42.90 1.58 -33.02
CA ASP A 629 -43.99 2.47 -33.41
C ASP A 629 -45.29 1.67 -33.51
N ILE A 630 -46.25 2.01 -32.64
CA ILE A 630 -47.55 1.36 -32.54
C ILE A 630 -48.38 1.78 -33.75
N LYS A 631 -48.10 1.22 -34.92
CA LYS A 631 -49.04 1.14 -36.03
C LYS A 631 -48.92 -0.26 -36.63
N HIS A 632 -49.98 -1.05 -36.41
CA HIS A 632 -50.19 -2.42 -36.88
C HIS A 632 -49.60 -3.57 -36.03
N SER A 633 -50.22 -3.83 -34.87
CA SER A 633 -50.65 -5.19 -34.50
C SER A 633 -51.40 -5.17 -33.17
N ILE A 634 -52.72 -5.07 -33.23
CA ILE A 634 -53.61 -5.35 -32.10
C ILE A 634 -53.69 -6.87 -31.99
N ARG A 635 -52.72 -7.51 -31.31
CA ARG A 635 -52.81 -8.81 -30.61
C ARG A 635 -51.42 -9.35 -30.25
N ARG A 636 -50.89 -8.93 -29.09
CA ARG A 636 -50.25 -9.77 -28.05
C ARG A 636 -49.60 -8.87 -26.99
N LYS A 637 -50.09 -8.98 -25.76
CA LYS A 637 -49.64 -8.25 -24.57
C LYS A 637 -48.37 -8.84 -23.92
N ASN A 638 -47.47 -9.42 -24.71
CA ASN A 638 -46.15 -9.83 -24.25
C ASN A 638 -45.13 -8.96 -24.99
N ARG A 639 -44.45 -8.04 -24.27
CA ARG A 639 -43.27 -7.36 -24.82
C ARG A 639 -42.28 -8.46 -25.23
N ALA A 640 -41.89 -8.51 -26.50
CA ALA A 640 -40.91 -9.49 -26.94
C ALA A 640 -39.57 -9.18 -26.27
N GLU A 641 -39.01 -10.11 -25.50
CA GLU A 641 -37.66 -10.00 -24.98
C GLU A 641 -36.70 -10.54 -26.03
N THR A 642 -35.62 -9.81 -26.29
CA THR A 642 -34.57 -10.21 -27.24
C THR A 642 -33.34 -10.62 -26.46
N ARG A 643 -32.79 -11.79 -26.80
CA ARG A 643 -31.51 -12.22 -26.26
C ARG A 643 -30.39 -11.31 -26.77
N ARG A 644 -29.46 -10.98 -25.88
CA ARG A 644 -28.26 -10.21 -26.19
C ARG A 644 -27.02 -10.93 -25.66
N PHE A 645 -25.89 -10.59 -26.24
CA PHE A 645 -24.58 -11.03 -25.80
C PHE A 645 -23.72 -9.81 -25.54
N ALA A 646 -22.89 -9.89 -24.50
CA ALA A 646 -21.98 -8.84 -24.12
C ALA A 646 -20.55 -9.37 -24.00
N VAL A 647 -19.58 -8.54 -24.37
CA VAL A 647 -18.16 -8.77 -24.10
C VAL A 647 -17.67 -7.60 -23.27
N MET A 648 -17.08 -7.89 -22.11
CA MET A 648 -16.64 -6.88 -21.16
C MET A 648 -15.19 -7.11 -20.77
N SER A 649 -14.41 -6.04 -20.67
CA SER A 649 -13.06 -6.08 -20.11
C SER A 649 -13.02 -5.49 -18.72
N PHE A 650 -12.09 -5.97 -17.90
CA PHE A 650 -11.90 -5.47 -16.54
C PHE A 650 -10.78 -4.43 -16.44
N GLN A 651 -9.75 -4.53 -17.28
CA GLN A 651 -8.61 -3.61 -17.30
C GLN A 651 -7.89 -3.61 -18.65
N LEU A 652 -8.28 -2.70 -19.53
CA LEU A 652 -7.56 -2.41 -20.78
C LEU A 652 -6.45 -1.41 -20.46
N LEU A 653 -5.21 -1.73 -20.82
CA LEU A 653 -4.02 -0.92 -20.56
C LEU A 653 -3.44 -0.41 -21.87
N HIS A 654 -3.21 0.89 -21.96
CA HIS A 654 -2.44 1.50 -23.02
C HIS A 654 -1.77 2.80 -22.53
N THR A 655 -0.43 2.87 -22.54
CA THR A 655 0.28 4.04 -21.98
C THR A 655 -0.03 5.34 -22.70
N ASN A 656 -0.25 5.30 -24.01
CA ASN A 656 -0.53 6.51 -24.80
C ASN A 656 -1.90 7.12 -24.51
N LEU A 657 -2.84 6.41 -23.87
CA LEU A 657 -4.10 7.03 -23.42
C LEU A 657 -3.85 8.20 -22.46
N SER A 658 -2.71 8.19 -21.74
CA SER A 658 -2.32 9.30 -20.85
C SER A 658 -2.10 10.63 -21.58
N LEU A 659 -1.84 10.58 -22.89
CA LEU A 659 -1.61 11.75 -23.74
C LEU A 659 -2.90 12.34 -24.28
N VAL A 660 -4.02 11.61 -24.20
CA VAL A 660 -5.30 11.98 -24.81
C VAL A 660 -6.30 12.36 -23.72
N TYR A 661 -6.93 13.52 -23.85
CA TYR A 661 -8.05 13.89 -22.98
C TYR A 661 -9.30 13.09 -23.33
N TYR A 662 -10.12 12.75 -22.32
CA TYR A 662 -11.32 11.94 -22.56
C TYR A 662 -12.27 12.57 -23.57
N SER A 663 -12.38 13.91 -23.59
CA SER A 663 -13.15 14.63 -24.62
C SER A 663 -12.67 14.31 -26.04
N THR A 664 -11.36 14.37 -26.29
CA THR A 664 -10.74 14.02 -27.58
C THR A 664 -10.90 12.54 -27.88
N PHE A 665 -10.70 11.67 -26.89
CA PHE A 665 -10.88 10.23 -27.02
C PHE A 665 -12.32 9.87 -27.47
N PHE A 666 -13.34 10.47 -26.86
CA PHE A 666 -14.73 10.22 -27.26
C PHE A 666 -15.09 10.81 -28.62
N LEU A 667 -14.51 11.96 -29.01
CA LEU A 667 -14.67 12.50 -30.36
C LEU A 667 -14.08 11.58 -31.43
N MET A 668 -12.88 11.04 -31.16
CA MET A 668 -12.23 10.04 -32.00
C MET A 668 -13.08 8.77 -32.12
N CYS A 669 -13.53 8.20 -31.00
CA CYS A 669 -14.43 7.04 -31.00
C CYS A 669 -15.69 7.31 -31.84
N LYS A 670 -16.33 8.47 -31.64
CA LYS A 670 -17.54 8.85 -32.39
C LYS A 670 -17.28 8.97 -33.89
N ALA A 671 -16.14 9.53 -34.30
CA ALA A 671 -15.76 9.64 -35.72
C ALA A 671 -15.59 8.26 -36.38
N GLN A 672 -15.11 7.28 -35.62
CA GLN A 672 -14.92 5.90 -36.07
C GLN A 672 -16.18 5.01 -35.86
N GLY A 673 -17.34 5.60 -35.53
CA GLY A 673 -18.58 4.85 -35.30
C GLY A 673 -18.60 4.02 -34.01
N ILE A 674 -17.64 4.22 -33.11
CA ILE A 674 -17.58 3.55 -31.81
C ILE A 674 -18.48 4.31 -30.83
N GLY A 675 -19.64 3.72 -30.53
CA GLY A 675 -20.60 4.29 -29.61
C GLY A 675 -21.71 3.32 -29.24
N TYR A 676 -22.60 3.78 -28.37
CA TYR A 676 -23.76 3.02 -27.91
C TYR A 676 -25.04 3.58 -28.53
N ASP A 677 -25.84 2.71 -29.13
CA ASP A 677 -27.16 3.03 -29.65
C ASP A 677 -28.22 2.75 -28.57
N VAL A 678 -28.80 3.82 -28.03
CA VAL A 678 -29.83 3.77 -26.99
C VAL A 678 -31.11 3.09 -27.49
N LYS A 679 -31.48 3.30 -28.76
CA LYS A 679 -32.71 2.73 -29.34
C LYS A 679 -32.55 1.24 -29.57
N ALA A 680 -31.44 0.81 -30.17
CA ALA A 680 -31.19 -0.60 -30.41
C ALA A 680 -30.64 -1.36 -29.18
N LYS A 681 -30.28 -0.63 -28.12
CA LYS A 681 -29.67 -1.11 -26.89
C LYS A 681 -28.39 -1.93 -27.12
N GLN A 682 -27.61 -1.55 -28.12
CA GLN A 682 -26.42 -2.28 -28.57
C GLN A 682 -25.28 -1.29 -28.89
N GLY A 683 -24.06 -1.82 -29.03
CA GLY A 683 -22.87 -1.01 -29.30
C GLY A 683 -21.91 -0.99 -28.12
N THR A 684 -21.09 0.06 -28.01
CA THR A 684 -19.92 0.11 -27.13
C THR A 684 -20.04 1.18 -26.05
N VAL A 685 -19.71 0.80 -24.82
CA VAL A 685 -19.69 1.66 -23.63
C VAL A 685 -18.33 1.51 -22.94
N PHE A 686 -17.83 2.58 -22.35
CA PHE A 686 -16.55 2.58 -21.63
C PHE A 686 -16.77 2.77 -20.13
N ALA A 687 -15.93 2.18 -19.28
CA ALA A 687 -15.87 2.53 -17.86
C ALA A 687 -14.53 3.23 -17.61
N LEU A 688 -14.61 4.48 -17.16
CA LEU A 688 -13.44 5.31 -16.85
C LEU A 688 -13.11 5.16 -15.36
N HIS A 689 -11.82 5.00 -15.05
CA HIS A 689 -11.36 4.67 -13.69
C HIS A 689 -10.55 5.77 -13.03
N ASP A 690 -9.99 6.70 -13.80
CA ASP A 690 -9.16 7.75 -13.24
C ASP A 690 -9.06 8.95 -14.19
N SER A 691 -8.68 10.12 -13.66
CA SER A 691 -8.44 11.33 -14.48
C SER A 691 -6.96 11.73 -14.57
N ARG A 692 -6.08 11.14 -13.75
CA ARG A 692 -4.67 11.58 -13.63
C ARG A 692 -3.75 10.80 -14.57
N GLN A 693 -3.70 9.49 -14.41
CA GLN A 693 -2.85 8.62 -15.21
C GLN A 693 -3.48 8.36 -16.58
N ARG A 694 -4.81 8.10 -16.64
CA ARG A 694 -5.57 7.82 -17.87
C ARG A 694 -4.90 6.74 -18.73
N ARG A 695 -4.30 5.73 -18.10
CA ARG A 695 -3.64 4.62 -18.81
C ARG A 695 -4.52 3.39 -18.94
N THR A 696 -5.58 3.35 -18.15
CA THR A 696 -6.47 2.19 -18.03
C THR A 696 -7.91 2.61 -18.18
N LEU A 697 -8.68 1.81 -18.89
CA LEU A 697 -10.12 1.92 -18.99
C LEU A 697 -10.73 0.52 -19.13
N SER A 698 -12.05 0.43 -19.07
CA SER A 698 -12.77 -0.79 -19.45
C SER A 698 -13.69 -0.51 -20.63
N MET A 699 -13.94 -1.53 -21.44
CA MET A 699 -14.86 -1.50 -22.57
C MET A 699 -15.91 -2.61 -22.40
N LEU A 700 -17.14 -2.29 -22.80
CA LEU A 700 -18.29 -3.18 -22.88
C LEU A 700 -18.86 -3.09 -24.29
N THR A 701 -18.96 -4.20 -25.00
CA THR A 701 -19.70 -4.28 -26.27
C THR A 701 -20.92 -5.17 -26.10
N ILE A 702 -22.07 -4.73 -26.65
CA ILE A 702 -23.33 -5.46 -26.61
C ILE A 702 -23.82 -5.66 -28.04
N SER A 703 -24.25 -6.88 -28.37
CA SER A 703 -24.76 -7.25 -29.70
C SER A 703 -25.86 -8.32 -29.61
N GLU A 704 -26.51 -8.62 -30.73
CA GLU A 704 -27.53 -9.67 -30.84
C GLU A 704 -26.94 -11.08 -30.85
N ASN A 705 -25.67 -11.22 -31.22
CA ASN A 705 -24.94 -12.48 -31.26
C ASN A 705 -23.54 -12.35 -30.62
N LEU A 706 -23.02 -13.45 -30.09
CA LEU A 706 -21.69 -13.47 -29.46
C LEU A 706 -20.57 -13.12 -30.45
N GLN A 707 -20.65 -13.65 -31.67
CA GLN A 707 -19.66 -13.39 -32.73
C GLN A 707 -19.57 -11.89 -33.05
N GLY A 708 -20.70 -11.20 -33.19
CA GLY A 708 -20.72 -9.77 -33.45
C GLY A 708 -20.22 -8.96 -32.26
N ALA A 709 -20.53 -9.35 -31.02
CA ALA A 709 -20.00 -8.68 -29.84
C ALA A 709 -18.46 -8.78 -29.76
N LEU A 710 -17.90 -9.97 -30.02
CA LEU A 710 -16.47 -10.23 -30.07
C LEU A 710 -15.77 -9.48 -31.21
N LEU A 711 -16.33 -9.53 -32.43
CA LEU A 711 -15.80 -8.80 -33.59
C LEU A 711 -15.79 -7.29 -33.35
N THR A 712 -16.88 -6.74 -32.84
CA THR A 712 -16.96 -5.30 -32.49
C THR A 712 -15.91 -4.96 -31.43
N PHE A 713 -15.74 -5.82 -30.42
CA PHE A 713 -14.76 -5.60 -29.37
C PHE A 713 -13.32 -5.56 -29.91
N ALA A 714 -12.93 -6.57 -30.69
CA ALA A 714 -11.60 -6.65 -31.30
C ALA A 714 -11.35 -5.50 -32.30
N HIS A 715 -12.34 -5.17 -33.13
CA HIS A 715 -12.28 -4.05 -34.06
C HIS A 715 -12.04 -2.72 -33.32
N ASN A 716 -12.82 -2.44 -32.28
CA ASN A 716 -12.67 -1.22 -31.48
C ASN A 716 -11.28 -1.12 -30.84
N LEU A 717 -10.75 -2.22 -30.28
CA LEU A 717 -9.38 -2.22 -29.74
C LEU A 717 -8.34 -1.90 -30.81
N SER A 718 -8.49 -2.48 -32.01
CA SER A 718 -7.57 -2.25 -33.13
C SER A 718 -7.60 -0.79 -33.58
N VAL A 719 -8.80 -0.22 -33.78
CA VAL A 719 -8.98 1.18 -34.18
C VAL A 719 -8.43 2.13 -33.12
N ILE A 720 -8.78 1.92 -31.84
CA ILE A 720 -8.28 2.76 -30.75
C ILE A 720 -6.75 2.70 -30.69
N HIS A 721 -6.16 1.51 -30.81
CA HIS A 721 -4.71 1.36 -30.81
C HIS A 721 -4.04 2.13 -31.96
N GLN A 722 -4.59 2.06 -33.18
CA GLN A 722 -4.06 2.76 -34.35
C GLN A 722 -4.14 4.28 -34.20
N GLU A 723 -5.24 4.82 -33.68
CA GLU A 723 -5.44 6.26 -33.52
C GLU A 723 -4.54 6.88 -32.45
N ILE A 724 -4.27 6.16 -31.36
CA ILE A 724 -3.45 6.68 -30.25
C ILE A 724 -1.97 6.28 -30.33
N SER A 725 -1.57 5.51 -31.35
CA SER A 725 -0.21 5.02 -31.52
C SER A 725 0.40 5.50 -32.83
N ALA A 726 1.54 6.19 -32.73
CA ALA A 726 2.34 6.54 -33.90
C ALA A 726 3.33 5.41 -34.24
N PRO A 727 3.88 5.36 -35.47
CA PRO A 727 4.88 4.35 -35.87
C PRO A 727 6.10 4.29 -34.94
N ASN A 728 6.51 5.44 -34.42
CA ASN A 728 7.62 5.61 -33.48
C ASN A 728 7.19 5.63 -32.00
N MET A 729 5.90 5.47 -31.69
CA MET A 729 5.36 5.56 -30.33
C MET A 729 4.20 4.58 -30.12
N GLN A 730 4.52 3.29 -30.06
CA GLN A 730 3.53 2.22 -29.88
C GLN A 730 2.98 2.12 -28.44
N GLY A 731 3.73 2.61 -27.45
CA GLY A 731 3.36 2.47 -26.03
C GLY A 731 3.37 1.02 -25.54
N THR A 732 3.17 0.81 -24.23
CA THR A 732 2.90 -0.53 -23.69
C THR A 732 1.39 -0.75 -23.61
N THR A 733 0.93 -1.90 -24.12
CA THR A 733 -0.49 -2.22 -24.20
C THR A 733 -0.75 -3.73 -24.14
N ASN A 734 -1.93 -4.09 -23.61
CA ASN A 734 -2.46 -5.45 -23.67
C ASN A 734 -3.46 -5.67 -24.82
N PHE A 735 -3.69 -4.69 -25.70
CA PHE A 735 -4.74 -4.77 -26.73
C PHE A 735 -4.42 -5.83 -27.78
N LYS A 736 -3.15 -5.93 -28.20
CA LYS A 736 -2.70 -6.87 -29.25
C LYS A 736 -2.87 -8.33 -28.84
N GLU A 737 -2.55 -8.64 -27.58
CA GLU A 737 -2.75 -9.98 -27.00
C GLU A 737 -4.24 -10.32 -27.00
N LEU A 738 -5.09 -9.41 -26.50
CA LEU A 738 -6.53 -9.63 -26.44
C LEU A 738 -7.20 -9.77 -27.80
N ILE A 739 -6.77 -9.01 -28.81
CA ILE A 739 -7.28 -9.16 -30.18
C ILE A 739 -6.99 -10.56 -30.70
N LYS A 740 -5.76 -11.04 -30.53
CA LYS A 740 -5.36 -12.39 -30.94
C LYS A 740 -6.19 -13.47 -30.24
N ASP A 741 -6.41 -13.33 -28.93
CA ASP A 741 -7.21 -14.29 -28.15
C ASP A 741 -8.67 -14.34 -28.66
N ILE A 742 -9.24 -13.18 -29.00
CA ILE A 742 -10.59 -13.09 -29.55
C ILE A 742 -10.65 -13.71 -30.96
N GLU A 743 -9.65 -13.47 -31.81
CA GLU A 743 -9.56 -14.07 -33.14
C GLU A 743 -9.47 -15.61 -33.08
N GLU A 744 -8.69 -16.15 -32.15
CA GLU A 744 -8.62 -17.59 -31.89
C GLU A 744 -9.99 -18.16 -31.52
N VAL A 745 -10.71 -17.51 -30.59
CA VAL A 745 -12.07 -17.93 -30.21
C VAL A 745 -13.05 -17.83 -31.37
N LEU A 746 -13.00 -16.74 -32.15
CA LEU A 746 -13.83 -16.57 -33.34
C LEU A 746 -13.57 -17.68 -34.36
N GLY A 747 -12.31 -18.05 -34.59
CA GLY A 747 -11.92 -19.17 -35.45
C GLY A 747 -12.57 -20.49 -35.00
N THR A 748 -12.57 -20.78 -33.71
CA THR A 748 -13.23 -21.99 -33.18
C THR A 748 -14.75 -21.96 -33.30
N ILE A 749 -15.38 -20.79 -33.20
CA ILE A 749 -16.83 -20.62 -33.38
C ILE A 749 -17.23 -20.88 -34.83
N VAL A 750 -16.48 -20.29 -35.78
CA VAL A 750 -16.72 -20.48 -37.22
C VAL A 750 -16.56 -21.94 -37.60
N GLN A 751 -15.46 -22.60 -37.19
CA GLN A 751 -15.25 -24.02 -37.44
C GLN A 751 -16.43 -24.87 -36.94
N LYS A 752 -16.89 -24.65 -35.70
CA LYS A 752 -18.05 -25.38 -35.15
C LYS A 752 -19.32 -25.17 -35.95
N GLN A 753 -19.57 -23.97 -36.45
CA GLN A 753 -20.74 -23.70 -37.29
C GLN A 753 -20.66 -24.44 -38.62
N THR A 754 -19.49 -24.45 -39.28
CA THR A 754 -19.27 -25.18 -40.53
C THR A 754 -19.47 -26.69 -40.34
N THR A 755 -18.88 -27.30 -39.30
CA THR A 755 -19.06 -28.74 -39.02
C THR A 755 -20.51 -29.10 -38.64
N SER A 756 -21.24 -28.17 -38.02
CA SER A 756 -22.66 -28.35 -37.70
C SER A 756 -23.54 -28.31 -38.95
N GLN A 757 -23.15 -27.51 -39.93
CA GLN A 757 -23.86 -27.34 -41.19
C GLN A 757 -23.60 -28.52 -42.13
N GLU A 758 -22.36 -29.00 -42.23
CA GLU A 758 -21.98 -30.22 -42.95
C GLU A 758 -22.73 -31.46 -42.41
N ARG A 759 -22.81 -31.63 -41.08
CA ARG A 759 -23.60 -32.71 -40.46
C ARG A 759 -25.11 -32.60 -40.69
N ARG A 760 -25.64 -31.39 -40.89
CA ARG A 760 -27.06 -31.21 -41.26
C ARG A 760 -27.28 -31.55 -42.73
N GLU A 761 -26.34 -31.23 -43.60
CA GLU A 761 -26.40 -31.58 -45.02
C GLU A 761 -26.28 -33.10 -45.24
N GLU A 762 -25.38 -33.79 -44.52
CA GLU A 762 -25.29 -35.26 -44.52
C GLU A 762 -26.57 -35.94 -44.01
N ASN A 763 -27.14 -35.47 -42.88
CA ASN A 763 -28.41 -36.00 -42.38
C ASN A 763 -29.62 -35.68 -43.28
N THR A 764 -29.54 -34.68 -44.16
CA THR A 764 -30.61 -34.39 -45.12
C THR A 764 -30.51 -35.28 -46.36
N ILE A 765 -29.30 -35.77 -46.68
CA ILE A 765 -29.06 -36.73 -47.77
C ILE A 765 -29.51 -38.15 -47.35
N ASP A 766 -29.40 -38.51 -46.07
CA ASP A 766 -29.86 -39.80 -45.52
C ASP A 766 -31.39 -39.89 -45.26
N ILE A 767 -32.14 -38.80 -45.42
CA ILE A 767 -33.62 -38.79 -45.33
C ILE A 767 -34.25 -38.84 -46.73
N VAL A 768 -33.45 -38.72 -47.79
CA VAL A 768 -33.89 -38.75 -49.21
C VAL A 768 -33.39 -40.00 -49.94
N SER A 769 -32.63 -40.87 -49.26
CA SER A 769 -32.33 -42.26 -49.66
C SER A 769 -33.27 -43.24 -48.97
#